data_AF-A0A7G7W2E7-F1
#
_entry.id   AF-A0A7G7W2E7-F1
#
_cell.length_a   1.000
_cell.length_b   1.000
_cell.length_c   1.000
_cell.angle_alpha   90.00
_cell.angle_beta   90.00
_cell.angle_gamma   90.00
#
_symmetry.space_group_name_H-M   'P 1'
#
loop_
_entity.id
_entity.type
_entity.pdbx_description
1 polymer ?
#
loop_
_entity_poly.entity_id
_entity_poly.type
_entity_poly.pdbx_seq_one_letter_code
_entity_poly.pdbx_strand_id
1 'polypeptide(L)'
;MAQVAPALGAASSFAFFTAVGAFDNVGPSVIQGDIGTNAGAFSGFPPGVVNGTIHVADTRSTQAATDVQAAFGYMSTISCVVPLAVYGGPVSNPQVLTPNSYCVGAATTLAGSLILDGQGNPNAMFFLRVSGALTTGEGSTVSVINGASLNNVYWQITGRTDLGRNSVMRGTLLVDGAINLIEGASLLGRGLSRQGAITIDTGTGAVPVAIPTTTFWLGSRTTDWYTNSNWSAGVPTSLLDAVVPTGTSPYPLIDSGNAVAKSLTIGTSASLTQSGGALDVKGDVSNSGTISATAGNVSLSGTTAQAIGGTGSTQFWGLSLANSAGAAQSGAISIHGLLGLTNGNLTTNSRLLTLLSDATGTAMVVNTGGSVLGTATVQRYINPSLNNGLGYRHYSSPVQSTTVADLATSGFSPVVNPAYNTQGNTTVPFPTVYGFNEARIVGTSATTQDFDYGFFSPASLSAPLVRGFGYTVNINANEKIDLVGTLNTGNVPVGALTRGTEASSGWQLLGNPYAAPLDWKKARLNLPAGVVDAVYVYKSSSQYRGTYQFYQNGFGTLPNGLVSSMQGFFLRVSQPVASFNFVDAWRSDTYEDATFNRTTAETRPAVQLDLVSAQGTHEPAYVYFEAGATAGIDDHYDAEKLPNTTGLNLASVAAGTNLAVNGLPLLTAATIVPLSIGVPTTGTYLLQAASLLNLNTTDVYLHDALTGQQVNLQQQPSYSFLASNAALITGRFSLHFSPQRTLATKNSFTAASVSVYPNPTHNSFTLLVPAVSGATQATAVLYNVLGQPVREMTLALPAAGAKITLTVQGLALGVYTLRVKAGASTITKQVVVN
;
A
#
# COMPACT_ATOMS: atom_id res chain seq x y z
N MET A 1 -31.31 19.62 28.56
CA MET A 1 -32.12 19.10 27.44
C MET A 1 -31.84 19.99 26.25
N ALA A 2 -31.48 19.43 25.08
CA ALA A 2 -31.25 20.23 23.88
C ALA A 2 -32.59 20.86 23.46
N GLN A 3 -32.66 22.18 23.42
CA GLN A 3 -33.87 22.89 22.97
C GLN A 3 -34.00 22.76 21.45
N VAL A 4 -35.19 22.40 20.98
CA VAL A 4 -35.51 22.16 19.56
C VAL A 4 -36.19 23.42 18.99
N ALA A 5 -36.02 23.65 17.68
CA ALA A 5 -36.68 24.75 16.98
C ALA A 5 -38.23 24.62 16.97
N PRO A 6 -39.00 25.73 17.04
CA PRO A 6 -40.44 25.70 16.82
C PRO A 6 -40.76 25.19 15.41
N ALA A 7 -41.66 24.23 15.29
CA ALA A 7 -42.16 23.81 13.99
C ALA A 7 -43.01 24.92 13.37
N LEU A 8 -42.64 25.39 12.18
CA LEU A 8 -43.33 26.48 11.47
C LEU A 8 -44.38 25.98 10.46
N GLY A 9 -44.42 24.68 10.15
CA GLY A 9 -45.41 24.10 9.24
C GLY A 9 -45.54 24.85 7.92
N ALA A 10 -46.77 25.10 7.47
CA ALA A 10 -47.09 25.88 6.28
C ALA A 10 -46.59 27.34 6.35
N ALA A 11 -46.37 27.89 7.55
CA ALA A 11 -45.81 29.23 7.73
C ALA A 11 -44.30 29.29 7.41
N SER A 12 -43.62 28.15 7.20
CA SER A 12 -42.18 28.12 6.93
C SER A 12 -41.77 28.79 5.61
N SER A 13 -42.66 28.86 4.62
CA SER A 13 -42.40 29.52 3.33
C SER A 13 -42.75 31.01 3.32
N PHE A 14 -43.38 31.53 4.38
CA PHE A 14 -43.78 32.94 4.45
C PHE A 14 -42.63 33.81 4.97
N ALA A 15 -42.29 34.85 4.20
CA ALA A 15 -41.45 35.96 4.65
C ALA A 15 -42.24 36.85 5.62
N PHE A 16 -43.50 37.13 5.31
CA PHE A 16 -44.41 37.87 6.19
C PHE A 16 -45.81 37.28 6.13
N PHE A 17 -46.43 37.10 7.29
CA PHE A 17 -47.78 36.57 7.36
C PHE A 17 -48.52 37.07 8.60
N THR A 18 -49.78 37.44 8.46
CA THR A 18 -50.66 37.71 9.60
C THR A 18 -51.89 36.81 9.59
N ALA A 19 -52.15 36.15 10.72
CA ALA A 19 -53.33 35.29 10.86
C ALA A 19 -54.63 36.11 10.89
N VAL A 20 -54.61 37.29 11.51
CA VAL A 20 -55.73 38.24 11.54
C VAL A 20 -55.17 39.67 11.52
N GLY A 21 -55.31 40.37 10.40
CA GLY A 21 -54.83 41.75 10.24
C GLY A 21 -54.71 42.17 8.79
N ALA A 22 -54.73 43.48 8.54
CA ALA A 22 -54.43 44.02 7.22
C ALA A 22 -52.94 43.79 6.88
N PHE A 23 -52.64 43.53 5.62
CA PHE A 23 -51.30 43.49 5.07
C PHE A 23 -51.16 44.62 4.06
N ASP A 24 -50.30 45.58 4.33
CA ASP A 24 -50.11 46.75 3.48
C ASP A 24 -48.64 47.02 3.18
N ASN A 25 -48.38 47.58 2.00
CA ASN A 25 -47.06 48.01 1.58
C ASN A 25 -47.12 49.37 0.89
N VAL A 26 -46.31 50.31 1.37
CA VAL A 26 -46.34 51.72 0.92
C VAL A 26 -45.33 51.97 -0.21
N GLY A 27 -44.11 51.43 -0.07
CA GLY A 27 -42.96 51.72 -0.96
C GLY A 27 -42.53 50.57 -1.86
N PRO A 28 -41.51 50.74 -2.74
CA PRO A 28 -40.96 49.69 -3.62
C PRO A 28 -40.15 48.60 -2.87
N SER A 29 -40.79 47.89 -1.95
CA SER A 29 -40.20 46.81 -1.17
C SER A 29 -39.92 45.56 -2.02
N VAL A 30 -38.89 44.80 -1.68
CA VAL A 30 -38.59 43.50 -2.31
C VAL A 30 -38.64 42.39 -1.27
N ILE A 31 -39.55 41.44 -1.47
CA ILE A 31 -39.77 40.34 -0.53
C ILE A 31 -39.43 39.00 -1.19
N GLN A 32 -38.57 38.22 -0.55
CA GLN A 32 -38.14 36.89 -0.97
C GLN A 32 -38.84 35.82 -0.12
N GLY A 33 -39.83 35.14 -0.69
CA GLY A 33 -40.71 34.18 0.00
C GLY A 33 -42.18 34.57 -0.07
N ASP A 34 -43.05 33.68 0.42
CA ASP A 34 -44.50 33.89 0.38
C ASP A 34 -44.92 35.04 1.31
N ILE A 35 -46.01 35.72 0.98
CA ILE A 35 -46.63 36.71 1.88
C ILE A 35 -48.13 36.50 1.97
N GLY A 36 -48.77 36.98 3.03
CA GLY A 36 -50.21 36.83 3.12
C GLY A 36 -50.91 37.30 4.39
N THR A 37 -52.23 37.29 4.31
CA THR A 37 -53.13 37.44 5.46
C THR A 37 -54.22 36.38 5.39
N ASN A 38 -54.51 35.71 6.50
CA ASN A 38 -55.65 34.79 6.55
C ASN A 38 -56.99 35.51 6.76
N ALA A 39 -56.98 36.67 7.43
CA ALA A 39 -58.17 37.49 7.64
C ALA A 39 -57.82 38.97 7.74
N GLY A 40 -58.06 39.74 6.67
CA GLY A 40 -57.84 41.18 6.62
C GLY A 40 -57.69 41.70 5.19
N ALA A 41 -57.60 43.03 5.04
CA ALA A 41 -57.32 43.64 3.75
C ALA A 41 -55.88 43.33 3.30
N PHE A 42 -55.64 43.23 2.00
CA PHE A 42 -54.32 43.02 1.42
C PHE A 42 -54.08 44.05 0.31
N SER A 43 -53.01 44.84 0.42
CA SER A 43 -52.69 45.93 -0.53
C SER A 43 -51.18 46.18 -0.66
N GLY A 44 -50.78 47.00 -1.64
CA GLY A 44 -49.41 47.51 -1.77
C GLY A 44 -48.47 46.74 -2.70
N PHE A 45 -48.96 45.74 -3.45
CA PHE A 45 -48.18 44.96 -4.42
C PHE A 45 -48.88 44.97 -5.79
N PRO A 46 -48.59 45.94 -6.69
CA PRO A 46 -47.51 46.95 -6.65
C PRO A 46 -47.76 48.18 -5.74
N PRO A 47 -46.72 49.00 -5.39
CA PRO A 47 -45.36 49.01 -5.96
C PRO A 47 -44.39 47.96 -5.37
N GLY A 48 -44.75 47.27 -4.30
CA GLY A 48 -43.94 46.18 -3.76
C GLY A 48 -43.81 45.02 -4.75
N VAL A 49 -42.70 44.29 -4.66
CA VAL A 49 -42.41 43.10 -5.45
C VAL A 49 -42.28 41.89 -4.53
N VAL A 50 -42.98 40.81 -4.88
CA VAL A 50 -42.91 39.52 -4.18
C VAL A 50 -42.28 38.50 -5.12
N ASN A 51 -41.19 37.89 -4.66
CA ASN A 51 -40.56 36.73 -5.27
C ASN A 51 -40.96 35.50 -4.45
N GLY A 52 -42.21 35.10 -4.61
CA GLY A 52 -42.92 34.11 -3.83
C GLY A 52 -44.41 34.16 -4.16
N THR A 53 -45.23 33.45 -3.39
CA THR A 53 -46.69 33.40 -3.62
C THR A 53 -47.42 34.29 -2.63
N ILE A 54 -48.44 35.01 -3.10
CA ILE A 54 -49.35 35.77 -2.25
C ILE A 54 -50.53 34.88 -1.85
N HIS A 55 -50.78 34.75 -0.55
CA HIS A 55 -51.87 33.95 0.02
C HIS A 55 -52.84 34.84 0.83
N VAL A 56 -54.08 34.97 0.37
CA VAL A 56 -55.11 35.79 1.05
C VAL A 56 -56.36 34.95 1.27
N ALA A 57 -56.65 34.65 2.54
CA ALA A 57 -57.84 33.87 2.96
C ALA A 57 -58.06 32.57 2.14
N ASP A 58 -56.98 31.84 1.86
CA ASP A 58 -56.96 30.55 1.18
C ASP A 58 -56.59 29.39 2.13
N THR A 59 -56.54 28.17 1.60
CA THR A 59 -56.23 26.98 2.41
C THR A 59 -54.83 27.02 3.02
N ARG A 60 -53.86 27.62 2.33
CA ARG A 60 -52.47 27.70 2.80
C ARG A 60 -52.29 28.75 3.89
N SER A 61 -52.89 29.92 3.74
CA SER A 61 -52.96 30.96 4.77
C SER A 61 -53.79 30.50 6.00
N THR A 62 -54.84 29.70 5.80
CA THR A 62 -55.59 29.07 6.91
C THR A 62 -54.69 28.13 7.73
N GLN A 63 -53.93 27.26 7.06
CA GLN A 63 -52.99 26.37 7.75
C GLN A 63 -51.84 27.15 8.39
N ALA A 64 -51.30 28.16 7.69
CA ALA A 64 -50.24 29.03 8.24
C ALA A 64 -50.71 29.76 9.51
N ALA A 65 -51.96 30.22 9.59
CA ALA A 65 -52.53 30.80 10.81
C ALA A 65 -52.49 29.82 11.99
N THR A 66 -52.84 28.56 11.74
CA THR A 66 -52.79 27.49 12.76
C THR A 66 -51.34 27.23 13.20
N ASP A 67 -50.41 27.16 12.24
CA ASP A 67 -49.01 26.83 12.53
C ASP A 67 -48.27 27.97 13.23
N VAL A 68 -48.57 29.24 12.90
CA VAL A 68 -48.05 30.40 13.63
C VAL A 68 -48.55 30.42 15.08
N GLN A 69 -49.82 30.09 15.29
CA GLN A 69 -50.39 29.96 16.63
C GLN A 69 -49.71 28.85 17.44
N ALA A 70 -49.42 27.69 16.82
CA ALA A 70 -48.71 26.59 17.45
C ALA A 70 -47.25 26.93 17.76
N ALA A 71 -46.53 27.54 16.81
CA ALA A 71 -45.12 27.94 16.98
C ALA A 71 -44.96 28.99 18.10
N PHE A 72 -45.85 29.98 18.16
CA PHE A 72 -45.87 30.95 19.26
C PHE A 72 -46.19 30.25 20.60
N GLY A 73 -47.16 29.33 20.63
CA GLY A 73 -47.48 28.55 21.82
C GLY A 73 -46.30 27.73 22.32
N TYR A 74 -45.54 27.11 21.42
CA TYR A 74 -44.30 26.40 21.76
C TYR A 74 -43.25 27.34 22.37
N MET A 75 -43.03 28.53 21.80
CA MET A 75 -42.10 29.52 22.36
C MET A 75 -42.48 29.95 23.79
N SER A 76 -43.77 29.97 24.14
CA SER A 76 -44.23 30.23 25.50
C SER A 76 -43.79 29.15 26.50
N THR A 77 -43.60 27.91 26.05
CA THR A 77 -43.17 26.78 26.91
C THR A 77 -41.68 26.83 27.26
N ILE A 78 -40.89 27.57 26.48
CA ILE A 78 -39.45 27.70 26.71
C ILE A 78 -39.24 28.52 27.99
N SER A 79 -38.47 28.02 28.96
CA SER A 79 -38.17 28.77 30.18
C SER A 79 -37.24 29.95 29.91
N CYS A 80 -37.37 31.05 30.68
CA CYS A 80 -36.41 32.14 30.60
C CYS A 80 -35.19 31.74 31.41
N VAL A 81 -34.07 31.49 30.74
CA VAL A 81 -32.82 31.12 31.43
C VAL A 81 -32.05 32.37 31.81
N VAL A 82 -32.01 33.38 30.92
CA VAL A 82 -31.27 34.62 31.15
C VAL A 82 -32.20 35.84 31.01
N PRO A 83 -32.67 36.44 32.13
CA PRO A 83 -33.39 37.69 32.07
C PRO A 83 -32.45 38.86 31.73
N LEU A 84 -32.90 39.76 30.86
CA LEU A 84 -32.20 40.96 30.44
C LEU A 84 -33.08 42.19 30.69
N ALA A 85 -32.43 43.35 30.90
CA ALA A 85 -33.14 44.62 31.01
C ALA A 85 -33.60 45.14 29.64
N VAL A 86 -32.73 45.03 28.63
CA VAL A 86 -32.96 45.41 27.22
C VAL A 86 -32.14 44.50 26.30
N TYR A 87 -32.49 44.50 25.02
CA TYR A 87 -31.65 43.95 23.95
C TYR A 87 -30.84 45.06 23.27
N GLY A 88 -29.62 44.74 22.84
CA GLY A 88 -28.72 45.67 22.16
C GLY A 88 -27.90 46.54 23.10
N GLY A 89 -26.76 47.01 22.60
CA GLY A 89 -25.88 47.98 23.24
C GLY A 89 -25.32 48.98 22.23
N PRO A 90 -24.63 50.06 22.68
CA PRO A 90 -23.99 51.02 21.78
C PRO A 90 -23.12 50.30 20.74
N VAL A 91 -23.06 50.81 19.50
CA VAL A 91 -22.28 50.16 18.42
C VAL A 91 -20.80 50.02 18.79
N SER A 92 -20.24 50.94 19.57
CA SER A 92 -18.87 50.88 20.09
C SER A 92 -18.63 49.78 21.14
N ASN A 93 -19.70 49.24 21.72
CA ASN A 93 -19.66 48.15 22.69
C ASN A 93 -20.95 47.30 22.56
N PRO A 94 -21.04 46.47 21.51
CA PRO A 94 -22.25 45.72 21.19
C PRO A 94 -22.56 44.69 22.27
N GLN A 95 -23.84 44.42 22.50
CA GLN A 95 -24.24 43.30 23.35
C GLN A 95 -24.02 41.99 22.59
N VAL A 96 -23.29 41.04 23.18
CA VAL A 96 -23.05 39.72 22.60
C VAL A 96 -23.79 38.66 23.42
N LEU A 97 -24.61 37.84 22.74
CA LEU A 97 -25.32 36.72 23.35
C LEU A 97 -24.82 35.40 22.74
N THR A 98 -24.64 34.39 23.58
CA THR A 98 -24.32 33.01 23.19
C THR A 98 -25.58 32.14 23.19
N PRO A 99 -25.55 30.89 22.68
CA PRO A 99 -26.77 30.09 22.46
C PRO A 99 -27.51 29.80 23.78
N ASN A 100 -28.69 30.41 23.97
CA ASN A 100 -29.52 30.27 25.17
C ASN A 100 -30.93 30.83 24.96
N SER A 101 -31.78 30.77 26.00
CA SER A 101 -33.07 31.47 26.05
C SER A 101 -33.02 32.73 26.94
N TYR A 102 -33.33 33.86 26.32
CA TYR A 102 -33.32 35.20 26.90
C TYR A 102 -34.73 35.78 27.00
N CYS A 103 -34.98 36.63 28.00
CA CYS A 103 -36.24 37.35 28.10
C CYS A 103 -36.07 38.78 28.61
N VAL A 104 -36.92 39.67 28.12
CA VAL A 104 -37.15 41.02 28.67
C VAL A 104 -38.60 41.09 29.12
N GLY A 105 -38.81 41.39 30.40
CA GLY A 105 -40.11 41.29 31.08
C GLY A 105 -41.10 42.43 30.81
N ALA A 106 -40.76 43.38 29.92
CA ALA A 106 -41.59 44.53 29.57
C ALA A 106 -41.35 44.94 28.11
N ALA A 107 -42.08 45.97 27.65
CA ALA A 107 -41.78 46.60 26.37
C ALA A 107 -40.35 47.14 26.35
N THR A 108 -39.64 46.97 25.22
CA THR A 108 -38.23 47.32 25.10
C THR A 108 -37.89 47.92 23.75
N THR A 109 -36.87 48.76 23.73
CA THR A 109 -36.24 49.26 22.50
C THR A 109 -34.86 48.65 22.35
N LEU A 110 -34.60 48.00 21.21
CA LEU A 110 -33.26 47.58 20.79
C LEU A 110 -32.55 48.78 20.17
N ALA A 111 -31.54 49.29 20.87
CA ALA A 111 -30.74 50.42 20.41
C ALA A 111 -29.29 49.99 20.14
N GLY A 112 -28.75 50.36 18.98
CA GLY A 112 -27.38 50.03 18.59
C GLY A 112 -27.23 48.63 18.01
N SER A 113 -26.32 47.80 18.53
CA SER A 113 -26.00 46.50 17.95
C SER A 113 -26.15 45.33 18.94
N LEU A 114 -26.73 44.25 18.44
CA LEU A 114 -26.84 42.95 19.08
C LEU A 114 -26.12 41.89 18.22
N ILE A 115 -25.23 41.11 18.83
CA ILE A 115 -24.47 40.04 18.18
C ILE A 115 -24.92 38.71 18.78
N LEU A 116 -25.27 37.76 17.92
CA LEU A 116 -25.56 36.37 18.29
C LEU A 116 -24.38 35.49 17.86
N ASP A 117 -23.62 35.00 18.83
CA ASP A 117 -22.40 34.24 18.62
C ASP A 117 -22.66 32.73 18.77
N GLY A 118 -22.53 31.99 17.66
CA GLY A 118 -22.75 30.54 17.62
C GLY A 118 -21.62 29.72 18.26
N GLN A 119 -20.50 30.34 18.63
CA GLN A 119 -19.32 29.72 19.23
C GLN A 119 -18.78 28.51 18.43
N GLY A 120 -18.88 28.58 17.10
CA GLY A 120 -18.47 27.53 16.17
C GLY A 120 -19.52 26.43 15.93
N ASN A 121 -20.70 26.52 16.54
CA ASN A 121 -21.76 25.52 16.41
C ASN A 121 -22.85 25.98 15.39
N PRO A 122 -22.95 25.36 14.20
CA PRO A 122 -23.98 25.68 13.20
C PRO A 122 -25.43 25.39 13.66
N ASN A 123 -25.59 24.55 14.67
CA ASN A 123 -26.89 24.16 15.26
C ASN A 123 -27.23 24.98 16.52
N ALA A 124 -26.49 26.05 16.81
CA ALA A 124 -26.75 26.94 17.94
C ALA A 124 -28.15 27.57 17.88
N MET A 125 -28.90 27.48 18.97
CA MET A 125 -30.27 28.01 19.11
C MET A 125 -30.31 29.27 19.98
N PHE A 126 -31.08 30.26 19.54
CA PHE A 126 -31.33 31.50 20.27
C PHE A 126 -32.83 31.74 20.39
N PHE A 127 -33.34 31.79 21.62
CA PHE A 127 -34.75 32.11 21.89
C PHE A 127 -34.81 33.44 22.64
N LEU A 128 -35.33 34.48 21.99
CA LEU A 128 -35.39 35.83 22.54
C LEU A 128 -36.85 36.23 22.76
N ARG A 129 -37.22 36.58 23.99
CA ARG A 129 -38.62 36.87 24.32
C ARG A 129 -38.79 38.27 24.88
N VAL A 130 -39.92 38.90 24.55
CA VAL A 130 -40.31 40.25 24.98
C VAL A 130 -41.75 40.20 25.47
N SER A 131 -41.95 40.49 26.75
CA SER A 131 -43.28 40.61 27.37
C SER A 131 -43.85 42.02 27.18
N GLY A 132 -44.06 42.43 25.94
CA GLY A 132 -44.52 43.76 25.56
C GLY A 132 -44.19 44.09 24.11
N ALA A 133 -44.24 45.38 23.76
CA ALA A 133 -43.82 45.84 22.43
C ALA A 133 -42.29 45.78 22.25
N LEU A 134 -41.85 45.48 21.04
CA LEU A 134 -40.44 45.56 20.62
C LEU A 134 -40.27 46.66 19.59
N THR A 135 -39.36 47.59 19.83
CA THR A 135 -38.98 48.61 18.85
C THR A 135 -37.49 48.53 18.55
N THR A 136 -37.05 48.65 17.30
CA THR A 136 -35.63 48.90 17.00
C THR A 136 -35.41 50.40 16.79
N GLY A 137 -34.34 50.96 17.36
CA GLY A 137 -33.92 52.33 17.07
C GLY A 137 -33.42 52.47 15.62
N GLU A 138 -33.38 53.69 15.10
CA GLU A 138 -32.84 53.98 13.77
C GLU A 138 -31.42 53.40 13.61
N GLY A 139 -31.18 52.71 12.49
CA GLY A 139 -29.89 52.09 12.17
C GLY A 139 -29.45 50.94 13.09
N SER A 140 -30.31 50.46 13.99
CA SER A 140 -29.95 49.37 14.91
C SER A 140 -29.81 48.03 14.16
N THR A 141 -28.90 47.16 14.63
CA THR A 141 -28.53 45.93 13.92
C THR A 141 -28.56 44.70 14.83
N VAL A 142 -29.08 43.60 14.28
CA VAL A 142 -28.84 42.24 14.77
C VAL A 142 -27.90 41.55 13.77
N SER A 143 -26.84 40.93 14.28
CA SER A 143 -25.88 40.15 13.49
C SER A 143 -25.70 38.74 14.06
N VAL A 144 -25.36 37.79 13.20
CA VAL A 144 -25.04 36.41 13.56
C VAL A 144 -23.59 36.14 13.16
N ILE A 145 -22.79 35.56 14.05
CA ILE A 145 -21.37 35.27 13.82
C ILE A 145 -21.00 33.85 14.27
N ASN A 146 -19.79 33.40 13.92
CA ASN A 146 -19.17 32.17 14.43
C ASN A 146 -20.11 30.94 14.36
N GLY A 147 -20.69 30.69 13.19
CA GLY A 147 -21.56 29.55 12.96
C GLY A 147 -23.03 29.75 13.33
N ALA A 148 -23.43 30.83 14.01
CA ALA A 148 -24.85 31.07 14.27
C ALA A 148 -25.67 31.15 12.96
N SER A 149 -26.78 30.41 12.92
CA SER A 149 -27.68 30.32 11.75
C SER A 149 -28.94 31.15 11.94
N LEU A 150 -29.36 31.88 10.91
CA LEU A 150 -30.62 32.65 10.89
C LEU A 150 -31.86 31.77 11.10
N ASN A 151 -31.79 30.49 10.71
CA ASN A 151 -32.89 29.54 10.93
C ASN A 151 -33.11 29.21 12.40
N ASN A 152 -32.11 29.46 13.25
CA ASN A 152 -32.10 29.03 14.65
C ASN A 152 -32.30 30.21 15.63
N VAL A 153 -32.66 31.39 15.11
CA VAL A 153 -32.94 32.60 15.90
C VAL A 153 -34.44 32.85 15.90
N TYR A 154 -35.06 32.77 17.08
CA TYR A 154 -36.50 32.92 17.26
C TYR A 154 -36.83 34.00 18.26
N TRP A 155 -37.73 34.90 17.87
CA TRP A 155 -38.22 35.98 18.71
C TRP A 155 -39.70 35.77 19.02
N GLN A 156 -40.07 35.84 20.30
CA GLN A 156 -41.47 35.87 20.72
C GLN A 156 -41.78 37.25 21.32
N ILE A 157 -42.74 37.96 20.74
CA ILE A 157 -43.13 39.30 21.18
C ILE A 157 -44.63 39.30 21.49
N THR A 158 -45.02 39.61 22.73
CA THR A 158 -46.44 39.65 23.17
C THR A 158 -47.09 41.03 22.96
N GLY A 159 -46.64 41.77 21.95
CA GLY A 159 -47.09 43.12 21.64
C GLY A 159 -46.65 43.51 20.23
N ARG A 160 -46.91 44.76 19.82
CA ARG A 160 -46.51 45.23 18.48
C ARG A 160 -44.99 45.27 18.32
N THR A 161 -44.52 45.07 17.09
CA THR A 161 -43.10 45.14 16.71
C THR A 161 -42.90 46.25 15.68
N ASP A 162 -42.09 47.25 16.02
CA ASP A 162 -41.76 48.39 15.14
C ASP A 162 -40.27 48.35 14.78
N LEU A 163 -39.94 48.06 13.51
CA LEU A 163 -38.57 48.12 13.02
C LEU A 163 -38.26 49.54 12.53
N GLY A 164 -37.39 50.24 13.24
CA GLY A 164 -36.99 51.62 12.96
C GLY A 164 -36.28 51.78 11.62
N ARG A 165 -36.25 53.02 11.11
CA ARG A 165 -35.63 53.39 9.83
C ARG A 165 -34.21 52.80 9.71
N ASN A 166 -33.91 52.21 8.55
CA ASN A 166 -32.60 51.60 8.23
C ASN A 166 -32.12 50.53 9.24
N SER A 167 -32.98 49.96 10.09
CA SER A 167 -32.58 48.89 11.00
C SER A 167 -32.48 47.53 10.29
N VAL A 168 -31.65 46.64 10.82
CA VAL A 168 -31.44 45.28 10.29
C VAL A 168 -31.80 44.25 11.36
N MET A 169 -32.92 43.55 11.16
CA MET A 169 -33.40 42.49 12.04
C MET A 169 -33.10 41.10 11.45
N ARG A 170 -32.86 40.11 12.32
CA ARG A 170 -32.51 38.74 11.93
C ARG A 170 -33.30 37.70 12.73
N GLY A 171 -33.77 36.65 12.05
CA GLY A 171 -34.47 35.51 12.65
C GLY A 171 -35.98 35.50 12.42
N THR A 172 -36.66 34.54 13.03
CA THR A 172 -38.12 34.38 12.92
C THR A 172 -38.83 35.14 14.05
N LEU A 173 -39.59 36.17 13.71
CA LEU A 173 -40.44 36.93 14.62
C LEU A 173 -41.82 36.27 14.71
N LEU A 174 -42.20 35.84 15.91
CA LEU A 174 -43.53 35.33 16.26
C LEU A 174 -44.20 36.38 17.15
N VAL A 175 -45.15 37.12 16.60
CA VAL A 175 -45.68 38.36 17.20
C VAL A 175 -47.16 38.22 17.52
N ASP A 176 -47.56 38.60 18.73
CA ASP A 176 -48.95 38.70 19.17
C ASP A 176 -49.40 40.18 19.09
N GLY A 177 -49.29 40.76 17.89
CA GLY A 177 -49.46 42.18 17.62
C GLY A 177 -49.05 42.57 16.19
N ALA A 178 -49.19 43.86 15.87
CA ALA A 178 -48.80 44.40 14.56
C ALA A 178 -47.28 44.30 14.33
N ILE A 179 -46.86 44.23 13.06
CA ILE A 179 -45.45 44.26 12.63
C ILE A 179 -45.29 45.40 11.62
N ASN A 180 -44.52 46.43 11.98
CA ASN A 180 -44.27 47.58 11.14
C ASN A 180 -42.81 47.65 10.75
N LEU A 181 -42.53 47.78 9.46
CA LEU A 181 -41.20 48.09 8.93
C LEU A 181 -41.23 49.52 8.41
N ILE A 182 -40.53 50.41 9.11
CA ILE A 182 -40.36 51.82 8.71
C ILE A 182 -39.33 51.89 7.56
N GLU A 183 -39.40 52.94 6.75
CA GLU A 183 -38.54 53.22 5.60
C GLU A 183 -37.10 52.67 5.73
N GLY A 184 -36.72 51.79 4.80
CA GLY A 184 -35.38 51.21 4.73
C GLY A 184 -35.07 50.10 5.75
N ALA A 185 -35.98 49.73 6.64
CA ALA A 185 -35.80 48.60 7.55
C ALA A 185 -35.73 47.26 6.79
N SER A 186 -34.93 46.31 7.29
CA SER A 186 -34.79 44.97 6.70
C SER A 186 -34.97 43.86 7.73
N LEU A 187 -35.63 42.78 7.31
CA LEU A 187 -35.78 41.54 8.07
C LEU A 187 -35.23 40.35 7.27
N LEU A 188 -34.05 39.88 7.67
CA LEU A 188 -33.46 38.62 7.19
C LEU A 188 -33.99 37.48 8.06
N GLY A 189 -35.19 37.02 7.73
CA GLY A 189 -36.06 36.37 8.70
C GLY A 189 -37.50 36.18 8.24
N ARG A 190 -38.37 35.90 9.20
CA ARG A 190 -39.82 35.82 8.96
C ARG A 190 -40.54 36.76 9.92
N GLY A 191 -41.52 37.52 9.46
CA GLY A 191 -42.42 38.31 10.29
C GLY A 191 -43.79 37.64 10.36
N LEU A 192 -44.04 36.86 11.40
CA LEU A 192 -45.25 36.05 11.54
C LEU A 192 -46.10 36.58 12.70
N SER A 193 -47.26 37.15 12.39
CA SER A 193 -48.18 37.70 13.37
C SER A 193 -49.40 36.80 13.59
N ARG A 194 -49.76 36.59 14.86
CA ARG A 194 -51.02 35.94 15.26
C ARG A 194 -52.23 36.86 15.15
N GLN A 195 -52.01 38.16 15.31
CA GLN A 195 -53.04 39.19 15.23
C GLN A 195 -52.38 40.57 15.09
N GLY A 196 -52.96 41.45 14.30
CA GLY A 196 -52.45 42.79 14.03
C GLY A 196 -51.99 42.96 12.59
N ALA A 197 -51.99 44.21 12.14
CA ALA A 197 -51.60 44.55 10.79
C ALA A 197 -50.10 44.35 10.55
N ILE A 198 -49.74 44.04 9.31
CA ILE A 198 -48.36 44.12 8.83
C ILE A 198 -48.28 45.28 7.85
N THR A 199 -47.39 46.24 8.13
CA THR A 199 -47.16 47.40 7.25
C THR A 199 -45.68 47.49 6.91
N ILE A 200 -45.37 47.55 5.61
CA ILE A 200 -43.99 47.60 5.10
C ILE A 200 -43.79 48.86 4.27
N ASP A 201 -42.76 49.63 4.59
CA ASP A 201 -42.34 50.79 3.81
C ASP A 201 -40.88 50.64 3.36
N THR A 202 -40.66 50.59 2.04
CA THR A 202 -39.32 50.62 1.38
C THR A 202 -38.28 49.67 1.99
N GLY A 203 -38.71 48.48 2.41
CA GLY A 203 -37.88 47.51 3.13
C GLY A 203 -37.62 46.21 2.35
N THR A 204 -36.83 45.31 2.96
CA THR A 204 -36.64 43.93 2.45
C THR A 204 -37.02 42.90 3.51
N GLY A 205 -37.65 41.81 3.08
CA GLY A 205 -37.90 40.63 3.90
C GLY A 205 -37.48 39.36 3.18
N ALA A 206 -36.88 38.39 3.87
CA ALA A 206 -36.38 37.17 3.23
C ALA A 206 -36.49 35.93 4.13
N VAL A 207 -37.09 34.84 3.63
CA VAL A 207 -37.18 33.55 4.31
C VAL A 207 -35.78 32.95 4.57
N PRO A 208 -35.42 32.62 5.83
CA PRO A 208 -34.23 31.84 6.14
C PRO A 208 -34.24 30.48 5.43
N VAL A 209 -33.20 30.22 4.63
CA VAL A 209 -33.04 28.99 3.82
C VAL A 209 -32.64 27.83 4.73
N ALA A 210 -33.43 26.76 4.79
CA ALA A 210 -33.08 25.55 5.53
C ALA A 210 -31.68 25.04 5.10
N ILE A 211 -30.84 24.66 6.07
CA ILE A 211 -29.54 24.06 5.75
C ILE A 211 -29.84 22.69 5.13
N PRO A 212 -29.44 22.44 3.88
CA PRO A 212 -29.67 21.15 3.23
C PRO A 212 -28.94 20.06 4.02
N THR A 213 -29.63 18.94 4.29
CA THR A 213 -29.02 17.73 4.88
C THR A 213 -28.60 16.73 3.80
N THR A 214 -28.94 17.01 2.55
CA THR A 214 -28.63 16.16 1.39
C THR A 214 -28.23 17.03 0.22
N THR A 215 -27.26 16.57 -0.55
CA THR A 215 -26.81 17.19 -1.79
C THR A 215 -26.81 16.15 -2.92
N PHE A 216 -27.29 16.55 -4.09
CA PHE A 216 -27.42 15.69 -5.26
C PHE A 216 -26.34 16.04 -6.27
N TRP A 217 -25.68 15.02 -6.81
CA TRP A 217 -24.77 15.18 -7.93
C TRP A 217 -25.58 15.64 -9.16
N LEU A 218 -25.13 16.72 -9.79
CA LEU A 218 -25.74 17.31 -10.97
C LEU A 218 -24.96 16.96 -12.25
N GLY A 219 -23.66 16.68 -12.14
CA GLY A 219 -22.79 16.42 -13.29
C GLY A 219 -22.74 17.59 -14.29
N SER A 220 -23.03 18.82 -13.86
CA SER A 220 -23.32 19.93 -14.78
C SER A 220 -22.09 20.55 -15.44
N ARG A 221 -20.87 20.25 -14.98
CA ARG A 221 -19.62 20.83 -15.51
C ARG A 221 -18.49 19.84 -15.72
N THR A 222 -18.13 19.07 -14.70
CA THR A 222 -16.94 18.19 -14.71
C THR A 222 -17.26 16.88 -13.98
N THR A 223 -16.34 15.90 -14.02
CA THR A 223 -16.39 14.69 -13.19
C THR A 223 -15.89 14.93 -11.76
N ASP A 224 -15.23 16.05 -11.47
CA ASP A 224 -14.52 16.27 -10.21
C ASP A 224 -15.49 16.41 -9.00
N TRP A 225 -15.33 15.51 -8.01
CA TRP A 225 -16.10 15.50 -6.75
C TRP A 225 -16.04 16.84 -6.01
N TYR A 226 -14.91 17.55 -6.04
CA TYR A 226 -14.67 18.76 -5.25
C TYR A 226 -15.23 20.04 -5.91
N THR A 227 -15.69 19.95 -7.16
CA THR A 227 -16.27 21.08 -7.86
C THR A 227 -17.67 21.38 -7.31
N ASN A 228 -17.81 22.47 -6.55
CA ASN A 228 -19.05 22.85 -5.87
C ASN A 228 -20.28 22.92 -6.78
N SER A 229 -20.13 23.37 -8.04
CA SER A 229 -21.24 23.47 -9.00
C SER A 229 -21.76 22.12 -9.50
N ASN A 230 -21.04 21.02 -9.26
CA ASN A 230 -21.53 19.68 -9.56
C ASN A 230 -22.50 19.16 -8.49
N TRP A 231 -22.78 19.92 -7.44
CA TRP A 231 -23.63 19.51 -6.32
C TRP A 231 -24.75 20.53 -6.07
N SER A 232 -25.99 20.05 -5.87
CA SER A 232 -27.16 20.90 -5.70
C SER A 232 -27.13 21.77 -4.44
N ALA A 233 -26.39 21.33 -3.42
CA ALA A 233 -26.32 21.95 -2.10
C ALA A 233 -24.85 22.08 -1.61
N GLY A 234 -23.92 22.17 -2.56
CA GLY A 234 -22.48 22.21 -2.31
C GLY A 234 -21.86 20.83 -2.08
N VAL A 235 -20.52 20.80 -2.02
CA VAL A 235 -19.74 19.56 -1.89
C VAL A 235 -20.11 18.83 -0.58
N PRO A 236 -20.31 17.50 -0.61
CA PRO A 236 -20.58 16.69 0.58
C PRO A 236 -19.58 16.94 1.73
N THR A 237 -20.09 16.81 2.95
CA THR A 237 -19.34 16.95 4.20
C THR A 237 -19.77 15.86 5.20
N SER A 238 -19.17 15.81 6.38
CA SER A 238 -19.54 14.85 7.43
C SER A 238 -20.98 14.98 7.97
N LEU A 239 -21.67 16.08 7.66
CA LEU A 239 -23.06 16.34 8.05
C LEU A 239 -24.04 16.33 6.86
N LEU A 240 -23.53 16.21 5.63
CA LEU A 240 -24.30 16.36 4.39
C LEU A 240 -24.28 15.04 3.61
N ASP A 241 -25.45 14.44 3.38
CA ASP A 241 -25.59 13.20 2.62
C ASP A 241 -25.31 13.43 1.13
N ALA A 242 -24.51 12.56 0.53
CA ALA A 242 -24.16 12.60 -0.89
C ALA A 242 -25.02 11.61 -1.68
N VAL A 243 -25.77 12.11 -2.67
CA VAL A 243 -26.59 11.28 -3.55
C VAL A 243 -26.15 11.47 -4.99
N VAL A 244 -25.77 10.39 -5.67
CA VAL A 244 -25.48 10.36 -7.11
C VAL A 244 -26.65 9.69 -7.81
N PRO A 245 -27.62 10.45 -8.35
CA PRO A 245 -28.82 9.87 -8.94
C PRO A 245 -28.56 9.28 -10.34
N THR A 246 -29.52 8.52 -10.84
CA THR A 246 -29.54 8.07 -12.24
C THR A 246 -29.59 9.25 -13.20
N GLY A 247 -28.83 9.19 -14.29
CA GLY A 247 -28.99 10.10 -15.44
C GLY A 247 -28.20 11.42 -15.35
N THR A 248 -27.40 11.62 -14.31
CA THR A 248 -26.58 12.84 -14.12
C THR A 248 -25.15 12.65 -14.60
N SER A 249 -24.99 12.55 -15.93
CA SER A 249 -23.70 12.40 -16.60
C SER A 249 -23.05 13.76 -16.89
N PRO A 250 -21.71 13.89 -16.79
CA PRO A 250 -20.76 12.88 -16.31
C PRO A 250 -20.87 12.59 -14.81
N TYR A 251 -20.54 11.35 -14.42
CA TYR A 251 -20.57 10.87 -13.04
C TYR A 251 -19.31 11.25 -12.25
N PRO A 252 -19.37 11.26 -10.91
CA PRO A 252 -18.25 11.72 -10.08
C PRO A 252 -17.00 10.83 -10.16
N LEU A 253 -15.85 11.50 -10.05
CA LEU A 253 -14.49 10.96 -9.97
C LEU A 253 -13.80 11.50 -8.72
N ILE A 254 -13.14 10.62 -7.98
CA ILE A 254 -12.18 10.94 -6.92
C ILE A 254 -10.82 10.38 -7.36
N ASP A 255 -9.91 11.24 -7.80
CA ASP A 255 -8.55 10.87 -8.21
C ASP A 255 -7.48 11.26 -7.16
N SER A 256 -7.83 12.16 -6.25
CA SER A 256 -6.95 12.77 -5.25
C SER A 256 -7.76 13.40 -4.11
N GLY A 257 -7.08 13.98 -3.12
CA GLY A 257 -7.71 14.70 -2.00
C GLY A 257 -8.43 13.81 -0.97
N ASN A 258 -9.21 14.45 -0.10
CA ASN A 258 -9.94 13.83 1.01
C ASN A 258 -11.43 14.20 0.93
N ALA A 259 -12.22 13.41 0.20
CA ALA A 259 -13.66 13.54 0.16
C ALA A 259 -14.29 13.07 1.48
N VAL A 260 -15.39 13.71 1.88
CA VAL A 260 -16.15 13.33 3.08
C VAL A 260 -17.64 13.33 2.74
N ALA A 261 -18.39 12.38 3.29
CA ALA A 261 -19.84 12.38 3.24
C ALA A 261 -20.43 11.90 4.57
N LYS A 262 -21.65 12.35 4.89
CA LYS A 262 -22.41 11.74 5.97
C LYS A 262 -22.80 10.32 5.56
N SER A 263 -23.73 10.16 4.63
CA SER A 263 -23.97 8.90 3.90
C SER A 263 -23.72 9.05 2.40
N LEU A 264 -23.42 7.95 1.72
CA LEU A 264 -23.24 7.90 0.26
C LEU A 264 -24.32 7.02 -0.37
N THR A 265 -25.05 7.57 -1.34
CA THR A 265 -26.02 6.82 -2.16
C THR A 265 -25.69 6.92 -3.63
N ILE A 266 -25.55 5.78 -4.32
CA ILE A 266 -25.40 5.69 -5.78
C ILE A 266 -26.65 5.05 -6.37
N GLY A 267 -27.34 5.79 -7.24
CA GLY A 267 -28.56 5.34 -7.93
C GLY A 267 -28.31 4.26 -8.98
N THR A 268 -29.39 3.64 -9.46
CA THR A 268 -29.31 2.62 -10.52
C THR A 268 -28.66 3.16 -11.79
N SER A 269 -27.74 2.41 -12.39
CA SER A 269 -26.97 2.87 -13.57
C SER A 269 -26.16 4.17 -13.37
N ALA A 270 -26.06 4.67 -12.13
CA ALA A 270 -25.13 5.71 -11.76
C ALA A 270 -23.77 5.11 -11.40
N SER A 271 -22.72 5.93 -11.42
CA SER A 271 -21.40 5.46 -11.04
C SER A 271 -20.65 6.44 -10.14
N LEU A 272 -19.70 5.90 -9.38
CA LEU A 272 -18.61 6.64 -8.75
C LEU A 272 -17.31 5.93 -9.11
N THR A 273 -16.38 6.66 -9.70
CA THR A 273 -15.04 6.15 -9.99
C THR A 273 -14.06 6.69 -8.96
N GLN A 274 -13.24 5.82 -8.37
CA GLN A 274 -12.13 6.19 -7.50
C GLN A 274 -10.81 5.72 -8.10
N SER A 275 -10.01 6.64 -8.62
CA SER A 275 -8.68 6.34 -9.17
C SER A 275 -7.54 6.82 -8.25
N GLY A 276 -7.87 7.28 -7.05
CA GLY A 276 -6.94 7.74 -6.02
C GLY A 276 -7.68 8.41 -4.86
N GLY A 277 -6.97 9.23 -4.08
CA GLY A 277 -7.54 9.99 -2.96
C GLY A 277 -8.16 9.14 -1.84
N ALA A 278 -8.82 9.82 -0.92
CA ALA A 278 -9.56 9.23 0.19
C ALA A 278 -11.03 9.65 0.16
N LEU A 279 -11.92 8.76 0.61
CA LEU A 279 -13.33 9.05 0.87
C LEU A 279 -13.70 8.57 2.27
N ASP A 280 -14.09 9.49 3.14
CA ASP A 280 -14.50 9.18 4.51
C ASP A 280 -16.03 9.29 4.67
N VAL A 281 -16.69 8.18 4.99
CA VAL A 281 -18.15 8.10 5.13
C VAL A 281 -18.51 7.84 6.60
N LYS A 282 -19.38 8.69 7.16
CA LYS A 282 -19.79 8.64 8.58
C LYS A 282 -21.00 7.76 8.86
N GLY A 283 -21.81 7.47 7.85
CA GLY A 283 -22.99 6.64 7.87
C GLY A 283 -22.93 5.58 6.78
N ASP A 284 -24.08 5.20 6.23
CA ASP A 284 -24.14 4.07 5.29
C ASP A 284 -23.63 4.39 3.88
N VAL A 285 -23.16 3.34 3.19
CA VAL A 285 -22.88 3.32 1.75
C VAL A 285 -23.94 2.44 1.08
N SER A 286 -24.82 3.05 0.30
CA SER A 286 -25.88 2.37 -0.46
C SER A 286 -25.66 2.54 -1.97
N ASN A 287 -25.31 1.47 -2.66
CA ASN A 287 -24.98 1.45 -4.07
C ASN A 287 -25.92 0.51 -4.85
N SER A 288 -26.76 1.10 -5.69
CA SER A 288 -27.57 0.39 -6.68
C SER A 288 -27.03 0.52 -8.11
N GLY A 289 -25.90 1.21 -8.29
CA GLY A 289 -25.19 1.41 -9.55
C GLY A 289 -23.82 0.73 -9.53
N THR A 290 -22.77 1.48 -9.83
CA THR A 290 -21.39 0.98 -9.86
C THR A 290 -20.46 1.87 -9.04
N ILE A 291 -19.81 1.31 -8.03
CA ILE A 291 -18.61 1.90 -7.43
C ILE A 291 -17.42 1.12 -7.97
N SER A 292 -16.55 1.79 -8.72
CA SER A 292 -15.36 1.19 -9.33
C SER A 292 -14.12 1.91 -8.84
N ALA A 293 -13.24 1.17 -8.15
CA ALA A 293 -12.01 1.71 -7.60
C ALA A 293 -10.79 1.00 -8.19
N THR A 294 -9.84 1.78 -8.71
CA THR A 294 -8.53 1.32 -9.22
C THR A 294 -7.36 1.81 -8.35
N ALA A 295 -7.62 2.74 -7.43
CA ALA A 295 -6.73 3.13 -6.34
C ALA A 295 -7.54 3.85 -5.25
N GLY A 296 -6.86 4.38 -4.23
CA GLY A 296 -7.48 5.16 -3.16
C GLY A 296 -8.05 4.32 -2.01
N ASN A 297 -8.55 5.00 -0.98
CA ASN A 297 -9.10 4.34 0.21
C ASN A 297 -10.45 4.93 0.60
N VAL A 298 -11.41 4.07 0.93
CA VAL A 298 -12.66 4.44 1.59
C VAL A 298 -12.53 4.14 3.07
N SER A 299 -12.81 5.11 3.94
CA SER A 299 -12.88 4.91 5.38
C SER A 299 -14.32 4.94 5.86
N LEU A 300 -14.68 3.96 6.69
CA LEU A 300 -15.92 3.95 7.48
C LEU A 300 -15.56 4.31 8.90
N SER A 301 -15.78 5.58 9.26
CA SER A 301 -15.36 6.16 10.55
C SER A 301 -16.52 6.81 11.31
N GLY A 302 -17.72 6.27 11.12
CA GLY A 302 -18.92 6.65 11.85
C GLY A 302 -18.84 6.37 13.35
N THR A 303 -19.85 6.83 14.08
CA THR A 303 -20.02 6.55 15.52
C THR A 303 -21.10 5.52 15.82
N THR A 304 -21.94 5.20 14.82
CA THR A 304 -22.97 4.15 14.87
C THR A 304 -22.58 3.02 13.92
N ALA A 305 -23.17 1.83 14.06
CA ALA A 305 -22.95 0.74 13.10
C ALA A 305 -23.29 1.22 11.68
N GLN A 306 -22.42 0.89 10.73
CA GLN A 306 -22.58 1.30 9.32
C GLN A 306 -22.96 0.11 8.44
N ALA A 307 -23.68 0.35 7.36
CA ALA A 307 -24.00 -0.63 6.35
C ALA A 307 -23.29 -0.33 5.02
N ILE A 308 -22.87 -1.39 4.33
CA ILE A 308 -22.37 -1.33 2.95
C ILE A 308 -23.22 -2.27 2.10
N GLY A 309 -23.94 -1.75 1.12
CA GLY A 309 -24.67 -2.63 0.21
C GLY A 309 -25.51 -1.91 -0.81
N GLY A 310 -26.68 -2.47 -1.13
CA GLY A 310 -27.44 -2.14 -2.33
C GLY A 310 -27.32 -3.24 -3.39
N THR A 311 -27.98 -3.05 -4.53
CA THR A 311 -28.06 -4.07 -5.60
C THR A 311 -26.96 -3.94 -6.65
N GLY A 312 -26.12 -2.92 -6.54
CA GLY A 312 -25.09 -2.55 -7.51
C GLY A 312 -23.76 -3.29 -7.30
N SER A 313 -22.84 -3.08 -8.24
CA SER A 313 -21.46 -3.58 -8.13
C SER A 313 -20.63 -2.64 -7.25
N THR A 314 -20.14 -3.13 -6.12
CA THR A 314 -19.36 -2.33 -5.15
C THR A 314 -17.94 -2.88 -5.03
N GLN A 315 -17.00 -2.26 -5.74
CA GLN A 315 -15.57 -2.56 -5.62
C GLN A 315 -14.85 -1.42 -4.90
N PHE A 316 -14.09 -1.77 -3.86
CA PHE A 316 -13.12 -0.87 -3.23
C PHE A 316 -11.70 -1.27 -3.60
N TRP A 317 -10.81 -0.28 -3.73
CA TRP A 317 -9.37 -0.53 -3.74
C TRP A 317 -8.91 -0.72 -2.30
N GLY A 318 -8.93 0.34 -1.49
CA GLY A 318 -8.79 0.27 -0.04
C GLY A 318 -10.13 0.45 0.67
N LEU A 319 -10.40 -0.36 1.69
CA LEU A 319 -11.50 -0.18 2.64
C LEU A 319 -10.94 -0.25 4.07
N SER A 320 -11.04 0.86 4.80
CA SER A 320 -10.62 0.97 6.19
C SER A 320 -11.82 1.09 7.13
N LEU A 321 -12.03 0.09 7.99
CA LEU A 321 -12.99 0.16 9.09
C LEU A 321 -12.32 0.78 10.31
N ALA A 322 -12.77 1.99 10.66
CA ALA A 322 -12.27 2.81 11.77
C ALA A 322 -13.42 3.21 12.70
N ASN A 323 -14.39 2.30 12.91
CA ASN A 323 -15.61 2.50 13.67
C ASN A 323 -15.83 1.31 14.61
N SER A 324 -15.73 1.54 15.93
CA SER A 324 -15.87 0.51 16.95
C SER A 324 -17.24 -0.19 16.96
N ALA A 325 -18.29 0.43 16.42
CA ALA A 325 -19.61 -0.20 16.27
C ALA A 325 -19.65 -1.21 15.10
N GLY A 326 -18.61 -1.24 14.27
CA GLY A 326 -18.47 -2.14 13.12
C GLY A 326 -19.26 -1.70 11.88
N ALA A 327 -19.08 -2.48 10.82
CA ALA A 327 -19.88 -2.36 9.61
C ALA A 327 -20.44 -3.72 9.18
N ALA A 328 -21.55 -3.70 8.45
CA ALA A 328 -22.22 -4.91 7.98
C ALA A 328 -22.54 -4.83 6.49
N GLN A 329 -22.34 -5.93 5.77
CA GLN A 329 -22.77 -6.04 4.39
C GLN A 329 -24.29 -6.17 4.30
N SER A 330 -24.91 -5.33 3.47
CA SER A 330 -26.27 -5.50 2.98
C SER A 330 -26.31 -5.86 1.49
N GLY A 331 -25.16 -5.84 0.80
CA GLY A 331 -24.95 -6.25 -0.59
C GLY A 331 -23.56 -6.88 -0.77
N ALA A 332 -23.28 -7.43 -1.95
CA ALA A 332 -21.96 -8.00 -2.26
C ALA A 332 -20.92 -6.88 -2.44
N ILE A 333 -19.70 -7.10 -1.93
CA ILE A 333 -18.57 -6.19 -2.15
C ILE A 333 -17.32 -6.95 -2.56
N SER A 334 -16.45 -6.29 -3.30
CA SER A 334 -15.11 -6.77 -3.60
C SER A 334 -14.05 -5.77 -3.14
N ILE A 335 -12.90 -6.30 -2.70
CA ILE A 335 -11.72 -5.53 -2.30
C ILE A 335 -10.57 -5.94 -3.20
N HIS A 336 -9.87 -4.98 -3.79
CA HIS A 336 -8.68 -5.25 -4.62
C HIS A 336 -7.35 -5.02 -3.89
N GLY A 337 -7.24 -3.92 -3.14
CA GLY A 337 -6.03 -3.56 -2.39
C GLY A 337 -6.11 -4.04 -0.94
N LEU A 338 -6.44 -3.13 -0.02
CA LEU A 338 -6.36 -3.38 1.41
C LEU A 338 -7.75 -3.35 2.08
N LEU A 339 -8.11 -4.43 2.78
CA LEU A 339 -9.14 -4.41 3.81
C LEU A 339 -8.49 -4.20 5.19
N GLY A 340 -8.51 -2.97 5.69
CA GLY A 340 -7.97 -2.59 6.99
C GLY A 340 -9.06 -2.55 8.06
N LEU A 341 -9.02 -3.45 9.02
CA LEU A 341 -9.94 -3.51 10.17
C LEU A 341 -9.23 -2.94 11.39
N THR A 342 -9.10 -1.61 11.42
CA THR A 342 -8.31 -0.88 12.43
C THR A 342 -9.06 -0.64 13.73
N ASN A 343 -10.40 -0.55 13.67
CA ASN A 343 -11.27 -0.41 14.83
C ASN A 343 -12.67 -0.88 14.42
N GLY A 344 -13.07 -2.10 14.79
CA GLY A 344 -14.39 -2.66 14.50
C GLY A 344 -14.42 -3.77 13.44
N ASN A 345 -15.46 -4.60 13.51
CA ASN A 345 -15.63 -5.79 12.67
C ASN A 345 -16.37 -5.47 11.36
N LEU A 346 -16.08 -6.24 10.30
CA LEU A 346 -16.91 -6.32 9.10
C LEU A 346 -17.75 -7.59 9.15
N THR A 347 -19.07 -7.48 9.28
CA THR A 347 -19.98 -8.63 9.27
C THR A 347 -20.48 -8.88 7.84
N THR A 348 -20.31 -10.08 7.30
CA THR A 348 -20.69 -10.36 5.90
C THR A 348 -22.17 -10.67 5.71
N ASN A 349 -22.91 -11.02 6.77
CA ASN A 349 -24.34 -11.37 6.68
C ASN A 349 -24.67 -12.37 5.56
N SER A 350 -23.78 -13.36 5.35
CA SER A 350 -23.89 -14.34 4.26
C SER A 350 -23.93 -13.71 2.85
N ARG A 351 -23.46 -12.47 2.70
CA ARG A 351 -23.21 -11.81 1.43
C ARG A 351 -21.80 -12.11 0.96
N LEU A 352 -21.61 -11.98 -0.35
CA LEU A 352 -20.32 -12.24 -0.98
C LEU A 352 -19.34 -11.10 -0.62
N LEU A 353 -18.25 -11.46 0.05
CA LEU A 353 -17.05 -10.65 0.18
C LEU A 353 -15.95 -11.31 -0.65
N THR A 354 -15.51 -10.65 -1.72
CA THR A 354 -14.43 -11.17 -2.57
C THR A 354 -13.15 -10.35 -2.41
N LEU A 355 -12.08 -11.02 -1.97
CA LEU A 355 -10.72 -10.49 -2.04
C LEU A 355 -10.16 -10.82 -3.42
N LEU A 356 -10.01 -9.80 -4.26
CA LEU A 356 -9.65 -9.94 -5.66
C LEU A 356 -8.16 -10.24 -5.83
N SER A 357 -7.83 -10.90 -6.93
CA SER A 357 -6.45 -11.05 -7.37
C SER A 357 -6.41 -11.12 -8.90
N ASP A 358 -5.55 -10.31 -9.49
CA ASP A 358 -5.32 -10.23 -10.93
C ASP A 358 -3.88 -9.75 -11.23
N ALA A 359 -3.61 -9.41 -12.49
CA ALA A 359 -2.29 -8.96 -12.94
C ALA A 359 -1.84 -7.62 -12.33
N THR A 360 -2.74 -6.87 -11.69
CA THR A 360 -2.47 -5.57 -11.08
C THR A 360 -2.31 -5.64 -9.55
N GLY A 361 -2.55 -6.80 -8.94
CA GLY A 361 -2.29 -7.03 -7.53
C GLY A 361 -3.14 -8.14 -6.91
N THR A 362 -2.90 -8.38 -5.62
CA THR A 362 -3.68 -9.31 -4.79
C THR A 362 -4.15 -8.59 -3.54
N ALA A 363 -5.44 -8.70 -3.25
CA ALA A 363 -6.05 -8.13 -2.06
C ALA A 363 -5.48 -8.75 -0.77
N MET A 364 -5.35 -7.94 0.26
CA MET A 364 -4.96 -8.39 1.59
C MET A 364 -5.79 -7.79 2.71
N VAL A 365 -5.77 -8.47 3.86
CA VAL A 365 -6.49 -8.10 5.07
C VAL A 365 -5.49 -7.79 6.18
N VAL A 366 -5.67 -6.64 6.84
CA VAL A 366 -4.98 -6.27 8.07
C VAL A 366 -6.02 -6.08 9.16
N ASN A 367 -5.93 -6.87 10.22
CA ASN A 367 -7.00 -7.01 11.22
C ASN A 367 -6.52 -6.70 12.64
N THR A 368 -5.95 -5.51 12.83
CA THR A 368 -5.31 -5.06 14.08
C THR A 368 -6.30 -4.65 15.18
N GLY A 369 -7.53 -4.25 14.83
CA GLY A 369 -8.56 -3.81 15.78
C GLY A 369 -9.97 -4.32 15.47
N GLY A 370 -10.07 -5.35 14.64
CA GLY A 370 -11.33 -5.95 14.22
C GLY A 370 -11.12 -7.22 13.42
N SER A 371 -12.19 -7.84 12.93
CA SER A 371 -12.17 -9.08 12.15
C SER A 371 -13.30 -9.09 11.11
N VAL A 372 -13.16 -9.94 10.10
CA VAL A 372 -14.29 -10.29 9.23
C VAL A 372 -15.10 -11.38 9.91
N LEU A 373 -16.38 -11.13 10.12
CA LEU A 373 -17.33 -12.07 10.70
C LEU A 373 -18.19 -12.68 9.59
N GLY A 374 -17.84 -13.89 9.18
CA GLY A 374 -18.50 -14.66 8.12
C GLY A 374 -17.52 -15.16 7.05
N THR A 375 -18.06 -15.65 5.94
CA THR A 375 -17.26 -16.22 4.84
C THR A 375 -16.78 -15.15 3.87
N ALA A 376 -15.58 -15.34 3.32
CA ALA A 376 -15.02 -14.57 2.23
C ALA A 376 -14.51 -15.52 1.13
N THR A 377 -14.48 -15.02 -0.10
CA THR A 377 -13.83 -15.65 -1.26
C THR A 377 -12.47 -15.00 -1.45
N VAL A 378 -11.39 -15.78 -1.44
CA VAL A 378 -10.01 -15.29 -1.64
C VAL A 378 -9.49 -15.79 -2.97
N GLN A 379 -9.27 -14.88 -3.91
CA GLN A 379 -8.79 -15.21 -5.24
C GLN A 379 -7.28 -15.27 -5.30
N ARG A 380 -6.77 -16.11 -6.20
CA ARG A 380 -5.34 -16.20 -6.51
C ARG A 380 -5.08 -16.16 -8.00
N TYR A 381 -4.58 -15.02 -8.45
CA TYR A 381 -3.99 -14.89 -9.76
C TYR A 381 -2.56 -15.43 -9.76
N ILE A 382 -2.18 -16.01 -10.89
CA ILE A 382 -0.83 -16.50 -11.14
C ILE A 382 -0.30 -15.82 -12.40
N ASN A 383 0.87 -15.20 -12.30
CA ASN A 383 1.50 -14.53 -13.43
C ASN A 383 1.93 -15.57 -14.49
N PRO A 384 1.42 -15.49 -15.73
CA PRO A 384 1.72 -16.45 -16.78
C PRO A 384 3.09 -16.24 -17.44
N SER A 385 3.82 -15.15 -17.12
CA SER A 385 5.07 -14.77 -17.81
C SER A 385 6.15 -15.84 -17.73
N LEU A 386 6.24 -16.58 -16.62
CA LEU A 386 7.22 -17.65 -16.44
C LEU A 386 6.75 -18.99 -17.03
N ASN A 387 5.49 -19.37 -16.77
CA ASN A 387 4.87 -20.56 -17.33
C ASN A 387 3.36 -20.37 -17.45
N ASN A 388 2.91 -20.09 -18.68
CA ASN A 388 1.50 -19.94 -19.05
C ASN A 388 0.78 -21.28 -19.27
N GLY A 389 1.47 -22.42 -19.19
CA GLY A 389 0.86 -23.74 -19.37
C GLY A 389 0.54 -24.41 -18.04
N LEU A 390 0.24 -25.72 -18.13
CA LEU A 390 0.24 -26.60 -16.96
C LEU A 390 1.58 -26.49 -16.22
N GLY A 391 1.53 -26.64 -14.90
CA GLY A 391 2.68 -26.54 -14.02
C GLY A 391 2.29 -26.82 -12.59
N TYR A 392 3.21 -27.42 -11.83
CA TYR A 392 3.04 -27.58 -10.39
C TYR A 392 3.16 -26.23 -9.68
N ARG A 393 2.15 -25.90 -8.87
CA ARG A 393 2.05 -24.66 -8.10
C ARG A 393 1.71 -25.00 -6.66
N HIS A 394 2.42 -24.41 -5.71
CA HIS A 394 2.17 -24.63 -4.29
C HIS A 394 1.16 -23.62 -3.78
N TYR A 395 -0.04 -24.09 -3.44
CA TYR A 395 -1.11 -23.32 -2.84
C TYR A 395 -1.18 -23.56 -1.34
N SER A 396 -1.89 -22.68 -0.65
CA SER A 396 -2.26 -22.81 0.76
C SER A 396 -3.63 -22.21 1.00
N SER A 397 -4.27 -22.55 2.11
CA SER A 397 -5.58 -21.98 2.45
C SER A 397 -5.47 -20.77 3.39
N PRO A 398 -5.94 -19.56 2.97
CA PRO A 398 -6.07 -18.38 3.80
C PRO A 398 -7.39 -18.38 4.60
N VAL A 399 -8.24 -19.38 4.35
CA VAL A 399 -9.56 -19.57 4.94
C VAL A 399 -9.67 -20.92 5.66
N GLN A 400 -10.67 -21.02 6.51
CA GLN A 400 -11.10 -22.23 7.21
C GLN A 400 -12.29 -22.86 6.47
N SER A 401 -12.50 -24.15 6.68
CA SER A 401 -13.66 -24.89 6.15
C SER A 401 -13.73 -24.99 4.61
N THR A 402 -12.58 -24.92 3.94
CA THR A 402 -12.44 -25.21 2.50
C THR A 402 -11.86 -26.61 2.27
N THR A 403 -12.08 -27.17 1.08
CA THR A 403 -11.69 -28.55 0.71
C THR A 403 -10.95 -28.58 -0.62
N VAL A 404 -10.37 -29.74 -0.97
CA VAL A 404 -9.69 -29.94 -2.26
C VAL A 404 -10.62 -29.64 -3.45
N ALA A 405 -11.94 -29.84 -3.31
CA ALA A 405 -12.92 -29.51 -4.34
C ALA A 405 -12.92 -28.01 -4.71
N ASP A 406 -12.58 -27.14 -3.75
CA ASP A 406 -12.57 -25.67 -3.91
C ASP A 406 -11.36 -25.18 -4.73
N LEU A 407 -10.44 -26.08 -5.10
CA LEU A 407 -9.37 -25.79 -6.08
C LEU A 407 -9.88 -25.82 -7.52
N ALA A 408 -11.12 -26.25 -7.75
CA ALA A 408 -11.72 -26.29 -9.08
C ALA A 408 -11.94 -24.87 -9.62
N THR A 409 -11.79 -24.72 -10.93
CA THR A 409 -12.09 -23.49 -11.67
C THR A 409 -12.92 -23.85 -12.89
N SER A 410 -13.27 -22.87 -13.73
CA SER A 410 -13.99 -23.15 -14.99
C SER A 410 -13.21 -24.05 -15.96
N GLY A 411 -11.88 -24.03 -15.93
CA GLY A 411 -11.01 -24.80 -16.84
C GLY A 411 -10.19 -25.90 -16.15
N PHE A 412 -10.27 -26.04 -14.83
CA PHE A 412 -9.55 -27.05 -14.06
C PHE A 412 -10.45 -27.81 -13.10
N SER A 413 -10.37 -29.14 -13.13
CA SER A 413 -11.00 -30.02 -12.13
C SER A 413 -9.91 -30.78 -11.37
N PRO A 414 -9.84 -30.67 -10.03
CA PRO A 414 -8.86 -31.39 -9.24
C PRO A 414 -9.09 -32.91 -9.36
N VAL A 415 -8.01 -33.66 -9.54
CA VAL A 415 -8.00 -35.12 -9.56
C VAL A 415 -7.19 -35.59 -8.37
N VAL A 416 -7.82 -36.39 -7.50
CA VAL A 416 -7.17 -37.07 -6.39
C VAL A 416 -7.24 -38.58 -6.61
N ASN A 417 -6.18 -39.29 -6.26
CA ASN A 417 -6.14 -40.74 -6.38
C ASN A 417 -5.26 -41.35 -5.27
N PRO A 418 -5.87 -41.78 -4.15
CA PRO A 418 -5.14 -42.32 -3.01
C PRO A 418 -4.30 -43.57 -3.33
N ALA A 419 -4.60 -44.29 -4.42
CA ALA A 419 -3.78 -45.43 -4.85
C ALA A 419 -2.34 -45.01 -5.21
N TYR A 420 -2.13 -43.75 -5.63
CA TYR A 420 -0.80 -43.16 -5.83
C TYR A 420 0.09 -43.30 -4.59
N ASN A 421 -0.52 -43.24 -3.40
CA ASN A 421 0.21 -43.24 -2.14
C ASN A 421 0.96 -44.55 -1.88
N THR A 422 0.56 -45.63 -2.55
CA THR A 422 1.17 -46.97 -2.46
C THR A 422 1.73 -47.48 -3.80
N GLN A 423 1.13 -47.08 -4.93
CA GLN A 423 1.49 -47.58 -6.27
C GLN A 423 2.42 -46.63 -7.05
N GLY A 424 2.57 -45.38 -6.59
CA GLY A 424 3.39 -44.37 -7.26
C GLY A 424 2.90 -44.04 -8.67
N ASN A 425 3.84 -43.87 -9.60
CA ASN A 425 3.58 -43.23 -10.89
C ASN A 425 2.79 -44.07 -11.91
N THR A 426 2.37 -45.29 -11.57
CA THR A 426 1.58 -46.18 -12.44
C THR A 426 0.07 -45.99 -12.28
N THR A 427 -0.35 -45.10 -11.39
CA THR A 427 -1.75 -44.91 -11.00
C THR A 427 -2.56 -44.17 -12.08
N VAL A 428 -3.80 -44.61 -12.35
CA VAL A 428 -4.72 -43.98 -13.33
C VAL A 428 -6.12 -43.78 -12.69
N PRO A 429 -6.76 -42.59 -12.81
CA PRO A 429 -6.18 -41.36 -13.35
C PRO A 429 -5.04 -40.84 -12.46
N PHE A 430 -4.05 -40.20 -13.07
CA PHE A 430 -2.92 -39.64 -12.34
C PHE A 430 -3.38 -38.40 -11.53
N PRO A 431 -2.97 -38.24 -10.27
CA PRO A 431 -3.43 -37.12 -9.46
C PRO A 431 -2.89 -35.78 -9.97
N THR A 432 -3.68 -34.72 -9.79
CA THR A 432 -3.25 -33.34 -10.06
C THR A 432 -3.06 -32.54 -8.77
N VAL A 433 -3.49 -33.07 -7.62
CA VAL A 433 -3.34 -32.45 -6.30
C VAL A 433 -2.54 -33.36 -5.37
N TYR A 434 -1.57 -32.79 -4.68
CA TYR A 434 -0.68 -33.47 -3.75
C TYR A 434 -0.51 -32.68 -2.45
N GLY A 435 -0.50 -33.38 -1.32
CA GLY A 435 0.13 -32.91 -0.09
C GLY A 435 1.56 -33.44 0.02
N PHE A 436 2.27 -33.05 1.08
CA PHE A 436 3.59 -33.59 1.40
C PHE A 436 3.61 -34.14 2.83
N ASN A 437 4.21 -35.30 3.01
CA ASN A 437 4.43 -35.93 4.31
C ASN A 437 5.83 -36.55 4.32
N GLU A 438 6.74 -35.95 5.09
CA GLU A 438 8.14 -36.36 5.13
C GLU A 438 8.35 -37.76 5.72
N ALA A 439 7.42 -38.26 6.54
CA ALA A 439 7.48 -39.62 7.06
C ALA A 439 7.37 -40.69 5.96
N ARG A 440 7.02 -40.32 4.72
CA ARG A 440 7.04 -41.20 3.54
C ARG A 440 8.43 -41.35 2.92
N ILE A 441 9.40 -40.53 3.32
CA ILE A 441 10.80 -40.63 2.87
C ILE A 441 11.43 -41.77 3.68
N VAL A 442 11.45 -42.97 3.10
CA VAL A 442 11.97 -44.19 3.74
C VAL A 442 12.90 -44.95 2.79
N GLY A 443 14.12 -45.25 3.24
CA GLY A 443 15.10 -46.07 2.51
C GLY A 443 15.84 -45.35 1.39
N THR A 444 17.06 -45.82 1.09
CA THR A 444 17.91 -45.30 0.02
C THR A 444 17.51 -45.92 -1.33
N SER A 445 17.00 -45.12 -2.28
CA SER A 445 16.92 -45.54 -3.68
C SER A 445 18.13 -45.02 -4.44
N ALA A 446 18.90 -45.91 -5.06
CA ALA A 446 20.10 -45.54 -5.82
C ALA A 446 19.80 -44.77 -7.13
N THR A 447 18.52 -44.54 -7.49
CA THR A 447 18.13 -44.08 -8.83
C THR A 447 17.06 -42.97 -8.88
N THR A 448 16.56 -42.46 -7.74
CA THR A 448 15.52 -41.40 -7.70
C THR A 448 15.72 -40.42 -6.54
N GLN A 449 15.25 -39.18 -6.70
CA GLN A 449 15.33 -38.13 -5.67
C GLN A 449 14.51 -38.53 -4.43
N ASP A 450 15.16 -38.89 -3.33
CA ASP A 450 14.50 -39.35 -2.09
C ASP A 450 13.41 -38.39 -1.57
N PHE A 451 13.54 -37.09 -1.87
CA PHE A 451 12.56 -36.06 -1.54
C PHE A 451 11.17 -36.29 -2.15
N ASP A 452 11.08 -36.78 -3.38
CA ASP A 452 9.81 -36.88 -4.13
C ASP A 452 8.85 -37.92 -3.51
N TYR A 453 9.36 -38.89 -2.75
CA TYR A 453 8.52 -39.87 -2.03
C TYR A 453 7.63 -39.23 -0.96
N GLY A 454 7.99 -38.02 -0.50
CA GLY A 454 7.19 -37.24 0.43
C GLY A 454 5.82 -36.84 -0.12
N PHE A 455 5.65 -36.74 -1.44
CA PHE A 455 4.36 -36.36 -2.02
C PHE A 455 3.31 -37.47 -1.87
N PHE A 456 2.07 -37.07 -1.59
CA PHE A 456 0.92 -37.97 -1.50
C PHE A 456 -0.32 -37.33 -2.11
N SER A 457 -1.20 -38.12 -2.71
CA SER A 457 -2.50 -37.65 -3.16
C SER A 457 -3.53 -37.67 -2.03
N PRO A 458 -4.33 -36.60 -1.83
CA PRO A 458 -5.40 -36.56 -0.84
C PRO A 458 -6.42 -37.70 -0.97
N ALA A 459 -7.11 -38.03 0.12
CA ALA A 459 -8.06 -39.14 0.18
C ALA A 459 -9.29 -38.97 -0.73
N SER A 460 -9.78 -37.74 -0.86
CA SER A 460 -10.99 -37.39 -1.61
C SER A 460 -11.01 -35.89 -1.92
N LEU A 461 -11.94 -35.46 -2.79
CA LEU A 461 -12.18 -34.03 -3.03
C LEU A 461 -12.76 -33.31 -1.79
N SER A 462 -13.40 -34.06 -0.88
CA SER A 462 -13.88 -33.53 0.40
C SER A 462 -12.80 -33.42 1.47
N ALA A 463 -11.57 -33.84 1.18
CA ALA A 463 -10.46 -33.67 2.12
C ALA A 463 -10.23 -32.18 2.40
N PRO A 464 -10.03 -31.79 3.68
CA PRO A 464 -9.82 -30.39 4.03
C PRO A 464 -8.48 -29.88 3.48
N LEU A 465 -8.45 -28.62 3.02
CA LEU A 465 -7.19 -27.89 2.89
C LEU A 465 -6.85 -27.31 4.27
N VAL A 466 -6.01 -28.02 5.01
CA VAL A 466 -5.68 -27.69 6.40
C VAL A 466 -4.88 -26.40 6.43
N ARG A 467 -5.33 -25.42 7.23
CA ARG A 467 -4.62 -24.14 7.41
C ARG A 467 -3.18 -24.38 7.87
N GLY A 468 -2.25 -23.61 7.32
CA GLY A 468 -0.82 -23.72 7.61
C GLY A 468 -0.08 -24.80 6.82
N PHE A 469 -0.78 -25.70 6.12
CA PHE A 469 -0.16 -26.66 5.20
C PHE A 469 -0.24 -26.17 3.75
N GLY A 470 0.77 -26.56 2.96
CA GLY A 470 0.79 -26.31 1.52
C GLY A 470 0.33 -27.53 0.73
N TYR A 471 -0.15 -27.27 -0.49
CA TYR A 471 -0.63 -28.28 -1.43
C TYR A 471 -0.09 -27.98 -2.82
N THR A 472 0.41 -29.00 -3.50
CA THR A 472 0.92 -28.87 -4.88
C THR A 472 -0.19 -29.22 -5.86
N VAL A 473 -0.46 -28.31 -6.80
CA VAL A 473 -1.52 -28.46 -7.82
C VAL A 473 -0.91 -28.31 -9.20
N ASN A 474 -1.12 -29.30 -10.09
CA ASN A 474 -0.74 -29.19 -11.50
C ASN A 474 -1.84 -28.46 -12.27
N ILE A 475 -1.67 -27.16 -12.50
CA ILE A 475 -2.71 -26.27 -13.03
C ILE A 475 -2.14 -25.22 -13.98
N ASN A 476 -2.96 -24.80 -14.94
CA ASN A 476 -2.61 -23.73 -15.86
C ASN A 476 -2.58 -22.36 -15.13
N ALA A 477 -1.72 -21.42 -15.57
CA ALA A 477 -1.60 -20.09 -14.96
C ALA A 477 -2.84 -19.21 -15.16
N ASN A 478 -3.60 -19.44 -16.24
CA ASN A 478 -4.82 -18.67 -16.51
C ASN A 478 -6.00 -19.05 -15.61
N GLU A 479 -5.91 -20.17 -14.88
CA GLU A 479 -6.92 -20.60 -13.93
C GLU A 479 -6.76 -19.81 -12.62
N LYS A 480 -7.80 -19.08 -12.25
CA LYS A 480 -7.85 -18.29 -11.02
C LYS A 480 -8.60 -19.08 -9.95
N ILE A 481 -7.86 -19.66 -9.01
CA ILE A 481 -8.45 -20.35 -7.85
C ILE A 481 -9.10 -19.34 -6.91
N ASP A 482 -10.26 -19.67 -6.36
CA ASP A 482 -10.99 -18.87 -5.40
C ASP A 482 -11.45 -19.70 -4.19
N LEU A 483 -10.70 -19.62 -3.09
CA LEU A 483 -11.04 -20.38 -1.88
C LEU A 483 -12.10 -19.65 -1.06
N VAL A 484 -13.15 -20.36 -0.67
CA VAL A 484 -14.29 -19.83 0.09
C VAL A 484 -14.30 -20.38 1.50
N GLY A 485 -14.34 -19.48 2.48
CA GLY A 485 -14.40 -19.88 3.89
C GLY A 485 -14.25 -18.73 4.85
N THR A 486 -14.11 -19.04 6.15
CA THR A 486 -13.85 -18.01 7.17
C THR A 486 -12.38 -17.64 7.16
N LEU A 487 -12.02 -16.35 7.07
CA LEU A 487 -10.62 -15.92 7.08
C LEU A 487 -9.87 -16.41 8.33
N ASN A 488 -8.64 -16.88 8.17
CA ASN A 488 -7.76 -17.15 9.30
C ASN A 488 -7.29 -15.82 9.93
N THR A 489 -7.32 -15.75 11.25
CA THR A 489 -6.86 -14.59 12.04
C THR A 489 -6.15 -15.07 13.31
N GLY A 490 -5.25 -14.23 13.85
CA GLY A 490 -4.47 -14.59 15.04
C GLY A 490 -3.47 -15.71 14.75
N ASN A 491 -2.82 -16.24 15.79
CA ASN A 491 -1.83 -17.30 15.61
C ASN A 491 -2.48 -18.58 15.06
N VAL A 492 -1.86 -19.18 14.03
CA VAL A 492 -2.35 -20.41 13.39
C VAL A 492 -1.46 -21.59 13.79
N PRO A 493 -1.94 -22.52 14.64
CA PRO A 493 -1.18 -23.70 15.02
C PRO A 493 -1.15 -24.74 13.90
N VAL A 494 0.05 -25.26 13.63
CA VAL A 494 0.30 -26.39 12.69
C VAL A 494 0.47 -27.69 13.46
N GLY A 495 1.09 -27.65 14.65
CA GLY A 495 1.39 -28.83 15.46
C GLY A 495 2.85 -29.24 15.34
N ALA A 496 3.16 -30.51 15.59
CA ALA A 496 4.53 -31.02 15.53
C ALA A 496 5.05 -31.09 14.08
N LEU A 497 6.32 -30.78 13.88
CA LEU A 497 7.03 -31.01 12.63
C LEU A 497 7.99 -32.18 12.82
N THR A 498 7.89 -33.19 11.97
CA THR A 498 8.67 -34.42 12.12
C THR A 498 9.98 -34.38 11.34
N ARG A 499 10.91 -35.26 11.72
CA ARG A 499 12.10 -35.55 10.93
C ARG A 499 12.39 -37.05 10.98
N GLY A 500 12.37 -37.70 9.82
CA GLY A 500 12.86 -39.07 9.64
C GLY A 500 14.39 -39.21 9.78
N THR A 501 14.87 -40.45 9.62
CA THR A 501 16.29 -40.79 9.79
C THR A 501 17.13 -40.54 8.54
N GLU A 502 16.50 -40.39 7.37
CA GLU A 502 17.22 -40.24 6.11
C GLU A 502 17.85 -38.85 5.98
N ALA A 503 18.93 -38.76 5.21
CA ALA A 503 19.61 -37.50 4.93
C ALA A 503 18.69 -36.49 4.21
N SER A 504 17.65 -36.97 3.52
CA SER A 504 16.65 -36.15 2.82
C SER A 504 15.40 -35.85 3.66
N SER A 505 15.33 -36.30 4.92
CA SER A 505 14.16 -36.11 5.80
C SER A 505 14.08 -34.69 6.41
N GLY A 506 12.90 -34.35 6.96
CA GLY A 506 12.66 -33.09 7.69
C GLY A 506 12.09 -31.94 6.86
N TRP A 507 11.83 -32.13 5.58
CA TRP A 507 11.13 -31.14 4.76
C TRP A 507 9.65 -31.05 5.12
N GLN A 508 9.10 -29.85 5.17
CA GLN A 508 7.70 -29.61 5.49
C GLN A 508 7.11 -28.70 4.41
N LEU A 509 6.07 -29.16 3.72
CA LEU A 509 5.29 -28.29 2.83
C LEU A 509 4.25 -27.55 3.67
N LEU A 510 4.65 -26.37 4.13
CA LEU A 510 3.76 -25.46 4.83
C LEU A 510 3.16 -24.45 3.85
N GLY A 511 2.25 -23.63 4.34
CA GLY A 511 1.57 -22.67 3.51
C GLY A 511 1.14 -21.45 4.28
N ASN A 512 1.23 -20.28 3.65
CA ASN A 512 0.75 -19.05 4.24
C ASN A 512 -0.73 -19.20 4.60
N PRO A 513 -1.08 -19.16 5.90
CA PRO A 513 -2.45 -19.38 6.32
C PRO A 513 -3.29 -18.11 6.28
N TYR A 514 -2.75 -16.94 5.92
CA TYR A 514 -3.45 -15.66 6.01
C TYR A 514 -3.81 -15.11 4.64
N ALA A 515 -4.89 -14.32 4.59
CA ALA A 515 -5.20 -13.45 3.45
C ALA A 515 -4.31 -12.19 3.46
N ALA A 516 -3.01 -12.35 3.66
CA ALA A 516 -1.98 -11.30 3.66
C ALA A 516 -0.62 -11.95 3.43
N PRO A 517 0.37 -11.27 2.84
CA PRO A 517 1.73 -11.79 2.77
C PRO A 517 2.29 -12.08 4.17
N LEU A 518 3.05 -13.17 4.28
CA LEU A 518 3.93 -13.45 5.42
C LEU A 518 5.29 -12.84 5.14
N ASP A 519 5.82 -12.11 6.11
CA ASP A 519 7.14 -11.52 6.10
C ASP A 519 8.13 -12.41 6.87
N TRP A 520 8.99 -13.10 6.12
CA TRP A 520 10.00 -13.98 6.71
C TRP A 520 11.06 -13.22 7.51
N LYS A 521 11.27 -11.91 7.27
CA LYS A 521 12.13 -11.07 8.10
C LYS A 521 11.58 -10.94 9.53
N LYS A 522 10.26 -10.97 9.69
CA LYS A 522 9.59 -11.00 11.00
C LYS A 522 9.61 -12.41 11.58
N ALA A 523 9.38 -13.43 10.75
CA ALA A 523 9.31 -14.83 11.19
C ALA A 523 10.63 -15.33 11.81
N ARG A 524 11.75 -15.08 11.12
CA ARG A 524 13.08 -15.58 11.49
C ARG A 524 13.58 -15.19 12.88
N LEU A 525 13.07 -14.09 13.44
CA LEU A 525 13.51 -13.59 14.74
C LEU A 525 13.10 -14.48 15.91
N ASN A 526 12.09 -15.34 15.73
CA ASN A 526 11.51 -16.16 16.80
C ASN A 526 11.11 -17.56 16.30
N LEU A 527 11.91 -18.18 15.42
CA LEU A 527 11.67 -19.56 15.00
C LEU A 527 11.93 -20.54 16.15
N PRO A 528 11.10 -21.61 16.30
CA PRO A 528 11.38 -22.66 17.27
C PRO A 528 12.72 -23.35 17.01
N ALA A 529 13.40 -23.77 18.08
CA ALA A 529 14.63 -24.54 17.96
C ALA A 529 14.42 -25.80 17.11
N GLY A 530 15.32 -26.02 16.14
CA GLY A 530 15.22 -27.11 15.17
C GLY A 530 14.50 -26.75 13.87
N VAL A 531 13.89 -25.56 13.75
CA VAL A 531 13.41 -25.03 12.47
C VAL A 531 14.55 -24.27 11.79
N VAL A 532 14.91 -24.67 10.57
CA VAL A 532 15.94 -23.98 9.78
C VAL A 532 15.39 -22.63 9.31
N ASP A 533 16.16 -21.55 9.46
CA ASP A 533 15.83 -20.18 9.01
C ASP A 533 15.96 -20.05 7.49
N ALA A 534 15.17 -20.83 6.76
CA ALA A 534 15.09 -20.78 5.31
C ALA A 534 13.68 -21.14 4.83
N VAL A 535 13.18 -20.37 3.87
CA VAL A 535 11.92 -20.63 3.19
C VAL A 535 12.13 -20.80 1.70
N TYR A 536 11.46 -21.78 1.07
CA TYR A 536 11.61 -22.11 -0.34
C TYR A 536 10.25 -22.07 -1.06
N VAL A 537 10.13 -21.22 -2.08
CA VAL A 537 8.92 -21.04 -2.89
C VAL A 537 9.18 -21.55 -4.30
N TYR A 538 8.39 -22.53 -4.74
CA TYR A 538 8.54 -23.13 -6.07
C TYR A 538 8.05 -22.20 -7.18
N LYS A 539 8.81 -22.12 -8.27
CA LYS A 539 8.50 -21.41 -9.51
C LYS A 539 8.52 -22.37 -10.68
N SER A 540 7.33 -22.69 -11.17
CA SER A 540 7.16 -23.55 -12.35
C SER A 540 7.65 -22.86 -13.61
N SER A 541 8.50 -23.56 -14.38
CA SER A 541 8.97 -23.15 -15.71
C SER A 541 8.39 -24.02 -16.84
N SER A 542 7.84 -25.19 -16.50
CA SER A 542 7.00 -26.00 -17.39
C SER A 542 6.09 -26.92 -16.57
N GLN A 543 5.32 -27.79 -17.24
CA GLN A 543 4.43 -28.76 -16.59
C GLN A 543 5.10 -29.58 -15.50
N TYR A 544 6.35 -30.00 -15.72
CA TYR A 544 7.09 -30.90 -14.83
C TYR A 544 8.43 -30.32 -14.38
N ARG A 545 8.72 -29.04 -14.67
CA ARG A 545 9.99 -28.40 -14.33
C ARG A 545 9.78 -27.06 -13.63
N GLY A 546 10.76 -26.67 -12.84
CA GLY A 546 10.77 -25.42 -12.09
C GLY A 546 12.01 -25.29 -11.24
N THR A 547 12.09 -24.15 -10.56
CA THR A 547 13.18 -23.82 -9.64
C THR A 547 12.61 -23.33 -8.31
N TYR A 548 13.38 -23.46 -7.24
CA TYR A 548 13.01 -22.89 -5.95
C TYR A 548 13.64 -21.51 -5.80
N GLN A 549 12.80 -20.51 -5.54
CA GLN A 549 13.25 -19.28 -4.90
C GLN A 549 13.38 -19.51 -3.41
N PHE A 550 14.29 -18.81 -2.75
CA PHE A 550 14.44 -18.93 -1.31
C PHE A 550 14.73 -17.59 -0.63
N TYR A 551 14.50 -17.53 0.68
CA TYR A 551 14.97 -16.45 1.53
C TYR A 551 15.58 -17.04 2.79
N GLN A 552 16.76 -16.55 3.16
CA GLN A 552 17.42 -16.84 4.42
C GLN A 552 18.28 -15.66 4.82
N ASN A 553 18.19 -15.26 6.09
CA ASN A 553 19.12 -14.33 6.72
C ASN A 553 19.48 -13.10 5.85
N GLY A 554 18.49 -12.47 5.20
CA GLY A 554 18.71 -11.31 4.32
C GLY A 554 19.07 -11.62 2.87
N PHE A 555 19.46 -12.86 2.57
CA PHE A 555 19.82 -13.35 1.25
C PHE A 555 18.69 -14.13 0.58
N GLY A 556 18.79 -14.25 -0.74
CA GLY A 556 17.97 -15.15 -1.53
C GLY A 556 17.23 -14.48 -2.67
N THR A 557 16.53 -15.31 -3.43
CA THR A 557 15.83 -14.95 -4.66
C THR A 557 14.33 -14.71 -4.46
N LEU A 558 13.81 -14.98 -3.26
CA LEU A 558 12.43 -14.67 -2.88
C LEU A 558 12.33 -13.17 -2.53
N PRO A 559 11.59 -12.36 -3.30
CA PRO A 559 11.57 -10.91 -3.14
C PRO A 559 11.13 -10.48 -1.74
N ASN A 560 11.94 -9.63 -1.10
CA ASN A 560 11.70 -9.05 0.23
C ASN A 560 11.44 -10.07 1.35
N GLY A 561 11.70 -11.36 1.13
CA GLY A 561 11.34 -12.43 2.07
C GLY A 561 9.83 -12.62 2.22
N LEU A 562 9.03 -12.21 1.23
CA LEU A 562 7.57 -12.27 1.30
C LEU A 562 7.02 -13.56 0.71
N VAL A 563 6.20 -14.27 1.49
CA VAL A 563 5.40 -15.41 1.03
C VAL A 563 3.96 -14.93 0.87
N SER A 564 3.50 -14.75 -0.36
CA SER A 564 2.17 -14.18 -0.66
C SER A 564 1.01 -14.99 -0.04
N SER A 565 -0.17 -14.36 0.09
CA SER A 565 -1.43 -15.05 0.41
C SER A 565 -1.64 -16.26 -0.50
N MET A 566 -2.16 -17.39 0.00
CA MET A 566 -2.34 -18.63 -0.76
C MET A 566 -1.06 -19.26 -1.33
N GLN A 567 0.14 -18.87 -0.87
CA GLN A 567 1.40 -19.48 -1.29
C GLN A 567 1.81 -20.63 -0.36
N GLY A 568 1.96 -21.83 -0.92
CA GLY A 568 2.68 -22.93 -0.28
C GLY A 568 4.18 -22.77 -0.43
N PHE A 569 4.94 -23.23 0.55
CA PHE A 569 6.40 -23.15 0.60
C PHE A 569 6.98 -24.32 1.38
N PHE A 570 8.22 -24.69 1.07
CA PHE A 570 8.97 -25.65 1.88
C PHE A 570 9.77 -24.92 2.96
N LEU A 571 9.83 -25.54 4.13
CA LEU A 571 10.86 -25.29 5.14
C LEU A 571 11.46 -26.63 5.57
N ARG A 572 12.58 -26.61 6.27
CA ARG A 572 13.21 -27.81 6.81
C ARG A 572 13.35 -27.75 8.33
N VAL A 573 13.27 -28.90 8.98
CA VAL A 573 13.66 -29.07 10.37
C VAL A 573 14.93 -29.92 10.49
N SER A 574 15.84 -29.51 11.37
CA SER A 574 17.10 -30.23 11.68
C SER A 574 16.88 -31.36 12.68
N GLN A 575 15.79 -31.30 13.44
CA GLN A 575 15.33 -32.28 14.41
C GLN A 575 13.80 -32.20 14.56
N PRO A 576 13.12 -33.20 15.15
CA PRO A 576 11.69 -33.10 15.42
C PRO A 576 11.36 -31.87 16.28
N VAL A 577 10.37 -31.08 15.86
CA VAL A 577 9.89 -29.89 16.56
C VAL A 577 8.53 -30.21 17.16
N ALA A 578 8.40 -30.08 18.48
CA ALA A 578 7.18 -30.49 19.20
C ALA A 578 5.95 -29.64 18.84
N SER A 579 6.14 -28.36 18.51
CA SER A 579 5.05 -27.46 18.12
C SER A 579 5.56 -26.31 17.25
N PHE A 580 4.88 -26.09 16.12
CA PHE A 580 5.06 -24.95 15.23
C PHE A 580 3.75 -24.19 15.09
N ASN A 581 3.85 -22.85 15.15
CA ASN A 581 2.73 -21.94 14.98
C ASN A 581 3.15 -20.81 14.04
N PHE A 582 2.29 -20.48 13.08
CA PHE A 582 2.39 -19.18 12.43
C PHE A 582 1.95 -18.12 13.42
N VAL A 583 2.82 -17.14 13.68
CA VAL A 583 2.50 -16.01 14.56
C VAL A 583 1.87 -14.88 13.74
N ASP A 584 0.79 -14.29 14.24
CA ASP A 584 0.04 -13.24 13.50
C ASP A 584 0.92 -12.03 13.16
N ALA A 585 1.85 -11.68 14.06
CA ALA A 585 2.82 -10.61 13.87
C ALA A 585 3.80 -10.85 12.71
N TRP A 586 3.87 -12.05 12.13
CA TRP A 586 4.68 -12.31 10.94
C TRP A 586 4.05 -11.76 9.66
N ARG A 587 2.80 -11.31 9.69
CA ARG A 587 2.10 -10.78 8.52
C ARG A 587 2.59 -9.37 8.17
N SER A 588 2.47 -9.01 6.91
CA SER A 588 2.56 -7.62 6.49
C SER A 588 1.39 -6.83 7.06
N ASP A 589 1.69 -5.70 7.68
CA ASP A 589 0.77 -4.77 8.35
C ASP A 589 0.46 -3.53 7.51
N THR A 590 1.13 -3.40 6.36
CA THR A 590 0.86 -2.44 5.29
C THR A 590 0.61 -3.16 3.97
N TYR A 591 -0.06 -2.51 3.02
CA TYR A 591 -0.30 -3.10 1.70
C TYR A 591 1.02 -3.42 0.99
N GLU A 592 1.21 -4.68 0.61
CA GLU A 592 2.38 -5.16 -0.10
C GLU A 592 1.94 -6.06 -1.27
N ASP A 593 2.17 -5.59 -2.49
CA ASP A 593 2.03 -6.40 -3.70
C ASP A 593 3.41 -6.96 -4.07
N ALA A 594 3.69 -8.18 -3.62
CA ALA A 594 5.01 -8.76 -3.70
C ALA A 594 5.43 -9.09 -5.16
N THR A 595 5.97 -8.10 -5.88
CA THR A 595 6.86 -8.30 -7.04
C THR A 595 8.05 -7.34 -7.03
N PHE A 596 9.24 -7.95 -7.21
CA PHE A 596 10.56 -7.37 -7.51
C PHE A 596 11.25 -6.44 -6.48
N ASN A 597 12.16 -7.08 -5.74
CA ASN A 597 13.42 -6.66 -5.12
C ASN A 597 13.65 -5.18 -4.72
N ARG A 598 13.73 -4.97 -3.40
CA ARG A 598 14.87 -4.30 -2.76
C ARG A 598 14.94 -4.67 -1.27
N THR A 599 16.04 -5.28 -0.85
CA THR A 599 16.40 -5.34 0.56
C THR A 599 17.20 -4.09 0.94
N THR A 600 17.10 -3.71 2.21
CA THR A 600 17.97 -2.77 2.92
C THR A 600 19.45 -3.05 2.61
N ALA A 601 20.31 -2.02 2.59
CA ALA A 601 21.73 -2.18 2.27
C ALA A 601 22.38 -3.28 3.14
N GLU A 602 22.90 -4.33 2.51
CA GLU A 602 23.62 -5.41 3.17
C GLU A 602 24.98 -4.90 3.66
N THR A 603 25.27 -5.10 4.94
CA THR A 603 26.48 -4.59 5.61
C THR A 603 27.53 -5.67 5.89
N ARG A 604 27.21 -6.95 5.71
CA ARG A 604 28.13 -8.07 5.93
C ARG A 604 29.01 -8.32 4.70
N PRO A 605 30.24 -8.84 4.89
CA PRO A 605 31.05 -9.35 3.79
C PRO A 605 30.34 -10.55 3.13
N ALA A 606 30.01 -10.44 1.84
CA ALA A 606 29.21 -11.45 1.16
C ALA A 606 29.51 -11.55 -0.34
N VAL A 607 29.40 -12.76 -0.87
CA VAL A 607 29.46 -13.09 -2.30
C VAL A 607 28.12 -13.68 -2.72
N GLN A 608 27.58 -13.16 -3.81
CA GLN A 608 26.58 -13.86 -4.62
C GLN A 608 27.28 -14.37 -5.88
N LEU A 609 27.32 -15.68 -6.04
CA LEU A 609 27.82 -16.35 -7.24
C LEU A 609 26.65 -16.98 -7.99
N ASP A 610 26.54 -16.71 -9.29
CA ASP A 610 25.51 -17.24 -10.16
C ASP A 610 26.12 -18.25 -11.14
N LEU A 611 25.47 -19.41 -11.28
CA LEU A 611 25.63 -20.28 -12.43
C LEU A 611 24.65 -19.82 -13.52
N VAL A 612 25.17 -19.47 -14.69
CA VAL A 612 24.37 -18.98 -15.82
C VAL A 612 24.38 -20.01 -16.94
N SER A 613 23.19 -20.46 -17.35
CA SER A 613 23.03 -21.36 -18.49
C SER A 613 23.22 -20.63 -19.83
N ALA A 614 23.40 -21.39 -20.92
CA ALA A 614 23.45 -20.82 -22.28
C ALA A 614 22.17 -20.04 -22.67
N GLN A 615 21.04 -20.30 -22.01
CA GLN A 615 19.77 -19.59 -22.20
C GLN A 615 19.63 -18.36 -21.30
N GLY A 616 20.64 -18.03 -20.49
CA GLY A 616 20.61 -16.90 -19.58
C GLY A 616 19.83 -17.15 -18.29
N THR A 617 19.56 -18.40 -17.91
CA THR A 617 18.96 -18.72 -16.61
C THR A 617 20.02 -18.62 -15.51
N HIS A 618 19.75 -17.80 -14.50
CA HIS A 618 20.63 -17.62 -13.33
C HIS A 618 20.22 -18.56 -12.18
N GLU A 619 21.20 -19.24 -11.59
CA GLU A 619 21.07 -20.06 -10.40
C GLU A 619 22.09 -19.59 -9.34
N PRO A 620 21.66 -18.82 -8.32
CA PRO A 620 22.56 -18.20 -7.36
C PRO A 620 22.88 -19.08 -6.15
N ALA A 621 24.07 -18.93 -5.61
CA ALA A 621 24.47 -19.35 -4.27
C ALA A 621 25.17 -18.21 -3.54
N TYR A 622 25.00 -18.15 -2.21
CA TYR A 622 25.54 -17.09 -1.36
C TYR A 622 26.55 -17.66 -0.36
N VAL A 623 27.63 -16.91 -0.15
CA VAL A 623 28.60 -17.15 0.93
C VAL A 623 28.78 -15.82 1.66
N TYR A 624 28.63 -15.81 2.98
CA TYR A 624 28.78 -14.59 3.78
C TYR A 624 29.48 -14.88 5.11
N PHE A 625 29.94 -13.81 5.76
CA PHE A 625 30.70 -13.90 7.01
C PHE A 625 30.01 -13.11 8.11
N GLU A 626 29.68 -13.76 9.22
CA GLU A 626 28.96 -13.18 10.35
C GLU A 626 29.49 -13.70 11.70
N ALA A 627 29.41 -12.87 12.74
CA ALA A 627 29.71 -13.33 14.10
C ALA A 627 28.62 -14.29 14.59
N GLY A 628 29.01 -15.46 15.10
CA GLY A 628 28.09 -16.48 15.61
C GLY A 628 27.89 -17.67 14.66
N ALA A 629 28.15 -17.49 13.36
CA ALA A 629 28.18 -18.59 12.39
C ALA A 629 29.43 -19.47 12.59
N THR A 630 29.34 -20.74 12.20
CA THR A 630 30.42 -21.73 12.30
C THR A 630 30.86 -22.22 10.92
N ALA A 631 31.92 -23.04 10.86
CA ALA A 631 32.32 -23.71 9.61
C ALA A 631 31.51 -24.99 9.34
N GLY A 632 30.60 -25.36 10.25
CA GLY A 632 29.72 -26.51 10.18
C GLY A 632 28.40 -26.16 9.48
N ILE A 633 27.33 -26.87 9.86
CA ILE A 633 25.96 -26.56 9.42
C ILE A 633 25.23 -25.90 10.58
N ASP A 634 24.68 -24.72 10.34
CA ASP A 634 23.99 -23.89 11.31
C ASP A 634 22.55 -23.58 10.86
N ASP A 635 21.57 -23.99 11.67
CA ASP A 635 20.13 -23.80 11.35
C ASP A 635 19.73 -22.34 11.11
N HIS A 636 20.42 -21.37 11.72
CA HIS A 636 20.10 -19.95 11.60
C HIS A 636 20.89 -19.23 10.49
N TYR A 637 22.01 -19.81 10.06
CA TYR A 637 22.95 -19.15 9.16
C TYR A 637 23.03 -19.81 7.77
N ASP A 638 22.63 -21.08 7.65
CA ASP A 638 22.77 -21.89 6.44
C ASP A 638 21.44 -22.38 5.86
N ALA A 639 21.33 -22.32 4.54
CA ALA A 639 20.15 -22.76 3.80
C ALA A 639 20.59 -23.88 2.89
N GLU A 640 20.07 -25.07 3.17
CA GLU A 640 20.34 -26.23 2.33
C GLU A 640 19.80 -26.03 0.90
N LYS A 641 20.53 -26.52 -0.09
CA LYS A 641 20.11 -26.42 -1.48
C LYS A 641 19.02 -27.44 -1.76
N LEU A 642 17.78 -26.96 -1.92
CA LEU A 642 16.70 -27.77 -2.46
C LEU A 642 16.95 -27.98 -3.99
N PRO A 643 17.08 -29.24 -4.47
CA PRO A 643 17.40 -29.49 -5.86
C PRO A 643 16.33 -28.97 -6.82
N ASN A 644 16.75 -28.27 -7.87
CA ASN A 644 15.86 -27.87 -8.95
C ASN A 644 15.55 -29.08 -9.85
N THR A 645 14.28 -29.25 -10.22
CA THR A 645 13.83 -30.31 -11.16
C THR A 645 14.35 -30.12 -12.58
N THR A 646 14.91 -28.94 -12.89
CA THR A 646 15.64 -28.69 -14.13
C THR A 646 16.98 -29.43 -14.19
N GLY A 647 17.60 -29.73 -13.04
CA GLY A 647 18.98 -30.21 -12.93
C GLY A 647 20.04 -29.10 -12.89
N LEU A 648 19.67 -27.85 -13.15
CA LEU A 648 20.56 -26.69 -13.02
C LEU A 648 20.66 -26.30 -11.55
N ASN A 649 21.82 -26.48 -10.91
CA ASN A 649 22.00 -26.22 -9.48
C ASN A 649 23.39 -25.63 -9.21
N LEU A 650 23.47 -24.65 -8.33
CA LEU A 650 24.73 -24.16 -7.75
C LEU A 650 24.60 -24.21 -6.23
N ALA A 651 25.62 -24.71 -5.57
CA ALA A 651 25.70 -24.72 -4.12
C ALA A 651 27.16 -24.61 -3.66
N SER A 652 27.36 -24.08 -2.46
CA SER A 652 28.58 -24.33 -1.70
C SER A 652 28.45 -25.64 -0.93
N VAL A 653 29.56 -26.20 -0.45
CA VAL A 653 29.54 -27.47 0.29
C VAL A 653 30.15 -27.27 1.68
N ALA A 654 29.39 -27.62 2.72
CA ALA A 654 29.84 -27.64 4.11
C ALA A 654 29.45 -28.98 4.74
N ALA A 655 30.39 -29.64 5.43
CA ALA A 655 30.18 -30.96 6.06
C ALA A 655 29.51 -32.04 5.17
N GLY A 656 29.67 -31.98 3.85
CA GLY A 656 29.06 -32.89 2.88
C GLY A 656 27.65 -32.49 2.41
N THR A 657 27.08 -31.41 2.93
CA THR A 657 25.77 -30.86 2.58
C THR A 657 25.92 -29.73 1.56
N ASN A 658 25.05 -29.72 0.53
CA ASN A 658 24.99 -28.64 -0.45
C ASN A 658 24.16 -27.47 0.10
N LEU A 659 24.72 -26.26 0.13
CA LEU A 659 24.10 -25.05 0.66
C LEU A 659 23.87 -24.00 -0.43
N ALA A 660 22.63 -23.51 -0.51
CA ALA A 660 22.26 -22.34 -1.31
C ALA A 660 22.74 -21.03 -0.66
N VAL A 661 22.83 -21.01 0.67
CA VAL A 661 23.43 -19.92 1.46
C VAL A 661 24.30 -20.56 2.54
N ASN A 662 25.52 -20.07 2.67
CA ASN A 662 26.51 -20.57 3.60
C ASN A 662 27.06 -19.40 4.44
N GLY A 663 26.73 -19.41 5.72
CA GLY A 663 27.20 -18.48 6.72
C GLY A 663 28.45 -19.00 7.40
N LEU A 664 29.53 -18.23 7.33
CA LEU A 664 30.83 -18.61 7.89
C LEU A 664 31.21 -17.66 9.03
N PRO A 665 32.07 -18.10 9.98
CA PRO A 665 32.60 -17.24 11.03
C PRO A 665 33.38 -16.09 10.41
N LEU A 666 33.45 -14.95 11.12
CA LEU A 666 34.20 -13.77 10.68
C LEU A 666 35.56 -14.13 10.07
N LEU A 667 35.82 -13.59 8.88
CA LEU A 667 37.00 -13.91 8.08
C LEU A 667 38.29 -13.40 8.74
N THR A 668 38.93 -14.27 9.53
CA THR A 668 40.19 -14.00 10.25
C THR A 668 41.41 -14.69 9.62
N ALA A 669 41.17 -15.66 8.74
CA ALA A 669 42.19 -16.42 8.03
C ALA A 669 41.72 -16.75 6.60
N ALA A 670 42.64 -17.23 5.77
CA ALA A 670 42.30 -17.69 4.43
C ALA A 670 41.30 -18.86 4.51
N THR A 671 40.20 -18.75 3.77
CA THR A 671 39.07 -19.69 3.82
C THR A 671 38.78 -20.20 2.41
N ILE A 672 38.63 -21.52 2.25
CA ILE A 672 38.28 -22.17 0.99
C ILE A 672 36.89 -22.76 1.13
N VAL A 673 36.01 -22.44 0.18
CA VAL A 673 34.63 -22.92 0.13
C VAL A 673 34.45 -23.75 -1.13
N PRO A 674 34.34 -25.09 -1.02
CA PRO A 674 34.09 -25.94 -2.18
C PRO A 674 32.71 -25.67 -2.80
N LEU A 675 32.61 -25.84 -4.12
CA LEU A 675 31.37 -25.68 -4.88
C LEU A 675 30.90 -27.02 -5.47
N SER A 676 29.58 -27.14 -5.61
CA SER A 676 28.87 -28.22 -6.27
C SER A 676 28.00 -27.64 -7.38
N ILE A 677 28.13 -28.16 -8.61
CA ILE A 677 27.47 -27.60 -9.79
C ILE A 677 26.71 -28.70 -10.53
N GLY A 678 25.40 -28.57 -10.63
CA GLY A 678 24.54 -29.39 -11.48
C GLY A 678 24.32 -28.74 -12.84
N VAL A 679 24.66 -29.44 -13.92
CA VAL A 679 24.41 -29.00 -15.30
C VAL A 679 23.49 -29.99 -16.01
N PRO A 680 22.35 -29.54 -16.60
CA PRO A 680 21.34 -30.44 -17.13
C PRO A 680 21.63 -30.94 -18.55
N THR A 681 22.50 -30.26 -19.30
CA THR A 681 22.86 -30.59 -20.68
C THR A 681 24.32 -30.20 -20.98
N THR A 682 24.91 -30.85 -21.98
CA THR A 682 26.21 -30.42 -22.56
C THR A 682 26.13 -28.97 -23.05
N GLY A 683 27.19 -28.19 -22.83
CA GLY A 683 27.25 -26.80 -23.29
C GLY A 683 28.18 -25.91 -22.47
N THR A 684 28.23 -24.63 -22.83
CA THR A 684 29.00 -23.61 -22.13
C THR A 684 28.15 -22.96 -21.04
N TYR A 685 28.75 -22.79 -19.87
CA TYR A 685 28.13 -22.15 -18.69
C TYR A 685 29.07 -21.07 -18.13
N LEU A 686 28.51 -20.11 -17.40
CA LEU A 686 29.28 -19.09 -16.69
C LEU A 686 29.12 -19.26 -15.19
N LEU A 687 30.23 -19.07 -14.46
CA LEU A 687 30.21 -18.71 -13.05
C LEU A 687 30.45 -17.21 -12.96
N GLN A 688 29.45 -16.48 -12.46
CA GLN A 688 29.44 -15.02 -12.42
C GLN A 688 29.29 -14.52 -10.98
N ALA A 689 30.20 -13.68 -10.52
CA ALA A 689 30.05 -12.91 -9.30
C ALA A 689 29.02 -11.79 -9.54
N ALA A 690 27.74 -12.08 -9.28
CA ALA A 690 26.66 -11.12 -9.42
C ALA A 690 26.77 -9.98 -8.40
N SER A 691 27.35 -10.27 -7.22
CA SER A 691 27.58 -9.28 -6.17
C SER A 691 28.77 -9.65 -5.28
N LEU A 692 29.56 -8.65 -4.90
CA LEU A 692 30.66 -8.73 -3.93
C LEU A 692 30.52 -7.56 -2.95
N LEU A 693 29.94 -7.80 -1.78
CA LEU A 693 29.57 -6.76 -0.81
C LEU A 693 30.54 -6.76 0.36
N ASN A 694 30.95 -5.57 0.81
CA ASN A 694 31.77 -5.35 2.01
C ASN A 694 33.04 -6.23 2.10
N LEU A 695 33.62 -6.58 0.95
CA LEU A 695 34.83 -7.39 0.79
C LEU A 695 36.03 -6.56 0.34
N ASN A 696 36.02 -5.26 0.60
CA ASN A 696 37.06 -4.31 0.18
C ASN A 696 38.45 -4.59 0.79
N THR A 697 38.53 -5.40 1.83
CA THR A 697 39.78 -5.84 2.47
C THR A 697 40.08 -7.32 2.25
N THR A 698 39.35 -8.00 1.35
CA THR A 698 39.46 -9.45 1.11
C THR A 698 39.54 -9.71 -0.38
N ASP A 699 40.56 -10.41 -0.83
CA ASP A 699 40.61 -10.89 -2.20
C ASP A 699 39.75 -12.17 -2.33
N VAL A 700 38.95 -12.22 -3.39
CA VAL A 700 38.05 -13.35 -3.68
C VAL A 700 38.44 -13.98 -5.02
N TYR A 701 38.85 -15.24 -4.98
CA TYR A 701 39.24 -16.00 -6.16
C TYR A 701 38.28 -17.17 -6.42
N LEU A 702 37.95 -17.40 -7.70
CA LEU A 702 37.39 -18.66 -8.17
C LEU A 702 38.53 -19.55 -8.67
N HIS A 703 38.61 -20.78 -8.17
CA HIS A 703 39.60 -21.77 -8.59
C HIS A 703 38.93 -22.91 -9.36
N ASP A 704 39.45 -23.23 -10.55
CA ASP A 704 39.08 -24.40 -11.36
C ASP A 704 40.22 -25.43 -11.34
N ALA A 705 40.04 -26.50 -10.57
CA ALA A 705 41.04 -27.56 -10.40
C ALA A 705 41.30 -28.37 -11.68
N LEU A 706 40.42 -28.32 -12.68
CA LEU A 706 40.65 -29.00 -13.96
C LEU A 706 41.70 -28.28 -14.80
N THR A 707 41.69 -26.95 -14.79
CA THR A 707 42.60 -26.11 -15.60
C THR A 707 43.75 -25.53 -14.78
N GLY A 708 43.63 -25.56 -13.44
CA GLY A 708 44.53 -24.90 -12.51
C GLY A 708 44.37 -23.37 -12.46
N GLN A 709 43.35 -22.82 -13.13
CA GLN A 709 43.13 -21.37 -13.19
C GLN A 709 42.59 -20.83 -11.87
N GLN A 710 43.13 -19.69 -11.44
CA GLN A 710 42.60 -18.89 -10.34
C GLN A 710 42.22 -17.50 -10.85
N VAL A 711 40.95 -17.16 -10.73
CA VAL A 711 40.36 -15.93 -11.28
C VAL A 711 39.96 -15.01 -10.13
N ASN A 712 40.57 -13.81 -10.05
CA ASN A 712 40.13 -12.80 -9.08
C ASN A 712 38.78 -12.23 -9.52
N LEU A 713 37.73 -12.50 -8.74
CA LEU A 713 36.35 -12.13 -9.09
C LEU A 713 36.07 -10.62 -9.00
N GLN A 714 36.95 -9.85 -8.37
CA GLN A 714 36.85 -8.39 -8.31
C GLN A 714 37.39 -7.74 -9.59
N GLN A 715 38.31 -8.40 -10.28
CA GLN A 715 38.90 -7.93 -11.54
C GLN A 715 38.22 -8.55 -12.76
N GLN A 716 37.86 -9.83 -12.66
CA GLN A 716 37.17 -10.59 -13.69
C GLN A 716 35.95 -11.28 -13.06
N PRO A 717 34.77 -10.64 -13.09
CA PRO A 717 33.60 -11.13 -12.38
C PRO A 717 32.96 -12.37 -13.02
N SER A 718 33.44 -12.84 -14.18
CA SER A 718 32.86 -14.00 -14.86
C SER A 718 33.94 -14.97 -15.36
N TYR A 719 33.67 -16.27 -15.20
CA TYR A 719 34.49 -17.36 -15.72
C TYR A 719 33.64 -18.34 -16.53
N SER A 720 34.08 -18.66 -17.75
CA SER A 720 33.38 -19.56 -18.67
C SER A 720 33.98 -20.96 -18.63
N PHE A 721 33.15 -21.99 -18.60
CA PHE A 721 33.58 -23.37 -18.69
C PHE A 721 32.65 -24.21 -19.58
N LEU A 722 33.21 -25.27 -20.18
CA LEU A 722 32.48 -26.25 -20.95
C LEU A 722 32.11 -27.45 -20.07
N ALA A 723 30.85 -27.88 -20.15
CA ALA A 723 30.37 -29.16 -19.63
C ALA A 723 30.16 -30.14 -20.80
N SER A 724 30.82 -31.30 -20.75
CA SER A 724 30.79 -32.32 -21.80
C SER A 724 29.51 -33.17 -21.80
N ASN A 725 28.80 -33.24 -20.68
CA ASN A 725 27.60 -34.05 -20.48
C ASN A 725 26.74 -33.45 -19.35
N ALA A 726 25.49 -33.89 -19.26
CA ALA A 726 24.68 -33.67 -18.05
C ALA A 726 25.37 -34.35 -16.86
N ALA A 727 25.68 -33.60 -15.81
CA ALA A 727 26.50 -34.09 -14.70
C ALA A 727 26.32 -33.24 -13.44
N LEU A 728 26.58 -33.87 -12.29
CA LEU A 728 26.92 -33.18 -11.05
C LEU A 728 28.45 -33.07 -10.95
N ILE A 729 28.96 -31.85 -10.95
CA ILE A 729 30.39 -31.53 -10.88
C ILE A 729 30.72 -31.17 -9.44
N THR A 730 31.52 -32.02 -8.78
CA THR A 730 32.04 -31.81 -7.42
C THR A 730 33.56 -31.80 -7.44
N GLY A 731 34.19 -31.10 -6.48
CA GLY A 731 35.65 -31.06 -6.33
C GLY A 731 36.42 -30.25 -7.39
N ARG A 732 35.78 -29.81 -8.47
CA ARG A 732 36.40 -29.00 -9.52
C ARG A 732 36.51 -27.52 -9.15
N PHE A 733 35.45 -26.94 -8.60
CA PHE A 733 35.36 -25.51 -8.37
C PHE A 733 35.36 -25.15 -6.89
N SER A 734 35.99 -24.04 -6.53
CA SER A 734 36.01 -23.52 -5.16
C SER A 734 36.17 -21.99 -5.12
N LEU A 735 35.59 -21.36 -4.11
CA LEU A 735 35.85 -19.95 -3.77
C LEU A 735 36.96 -19.88 -2.72
N HIS A 736 37.93 -19.00 -2.94
CA HIS A 736 39.05 -18.75 -2.04
C HIS A 736 38.97 -17.31 -1.55
N PHE A 737 38.82 -17.15 -0.23
CA PHE A 737 38.78 -15.87 0.47
C PHE A 737 40.10 -15.67 1.17
N SER A 738 40.81 -14.58 0.87
CA SER A 738 42.07 -14.23 1.54
C SER A 738 42.01 -12.80 2.03
N PRO A 739 42.11 -12.55 3.36
CA PRO A 739 42.30 -11.19 3.86
C PRO A 739 43.49 -10.55 3.15
N GLN A 740 43.30 -9.34 2.62
CA GLN A 740 44.37 -8.58 1.99
C GLN A 740 45.46 -8.34 3.03
N ARG A 741 46.55 -9.11 2.93
CA ARG A 741 47.78 -8.74 3.63
C ARG A 741 48.26 -7.45 3.00
N THR A 742 48.68 -6.48 3.82
CA THR A 742 49.52 -5.37 3.35
C THR A 742 50.76 -6.00 2.70
N LEU A 743 50.71 -6.19 1.38
CA LEU A 743 51.83 -6.70 0.63
C LEU A 743 52.96 -5.67 0.75
N ALA A 744 54.08 -6.13 1.26
CA ALA A 744 55.34 -5.41 1.29
C ALA A 744 55.59 -4.73 -0.08
N THR A 745 55.92 -3.44 -0.02
CA THR A 745 56.42 -2.56 -1.10
C THR A 745 56.38 -3.13 -2.52
N LYS A 746 55.38 -2.65 -3.28
CA LYS A 746 55.34 -2.60 -4.75
C LYS A 746 56.75 -2.36 -5.32
N ASN A 747 57.36 -3.34 -5.99
CA ASN A 747 58.64 -3.15 -6.68
C ASN A 747 58.47 -2.08 -7.76
N SER A 748 58.92 -0.86 -7.48
CA SER A 748 58.90 0.26 -8.43
C SER A 748 59.88 0.02 -9.57
N PHE A 749 59.43 0.18 -10.82
CA PHE A 749 60.25 0.15 -12.03
C PHE A 749 61.22 1.34 -12.03
N THR A 750 62.37 1.16 -11.38
CA THR A 750 63.40 2.19 -11.17
C THR A 750 64.67 1.85 -11.96
N ALA A 751 65.57 2.82 -12.10
CA ALA A 751 66.83 2.60 -12.79
C ALA A 751 67.64 1.45 -12.17
N ALA A 752 67.63 1.27 -10.85
CA ALA A 752 68.35 0.17 -10.19
C ALA A 752 67.80 -1.23 -10.55
N SER A 753 66.52 -1.31 -10.89
CA SER A 753 65.83 -2.57 -11.18
C SER A 753 66.07 -3.13 -12.59
N VAL A 754 66.56 -2.30 -13.51
CA VAL A 754 66.98 -2.70 -14.86
C VAL A 754 68.51 -2.88 -14.87
N SER A 755 68.99 -4.03 -15.33
CA SER A 755 70.44 -4.30 -15.38
C SER A 755 70.91 -4.65 -16.78
N VAL A 756 72.12 -4.19 -17.14
CA VAL A 756 72.79 -4.48 -18.41
C VAL A 756 74.17 -5.07 -18.10
N TYR A 757 74.45 -6.28 -18.58
CA TYR A 757 75.75 -6.95 -18.37
C TYR A 757 76.10 -7.95 -19.48
N PRO A 758 77.38 -8.16 -19.83
CA PRO A 758 78.53 -7.35 -19.38
C PRO A 758 78.45 -5.92 -19.95
N ASN A 759 79.02 -4.98 -19.21
CA ASN A 759 79.13 -3.58 -19.62
C ASN A 759 80.42 -3.00 -19.02
N PRO A 760 81.51 -2.81 -19.80
CA PRO A 760 81.56 -2.81 -21.27
C PRO A 760 81.29 -4.16 -21.94
N THR A 761 80.80 -4.13 -23.19
CA THR A 761 80.46 -5.30 -24.02
C THR A 761 81.26 -5.27 -25.34
N HIS A 762 81.61 -6.44 -25.87
CA HIS A 762 82.29 -6.57 -27.17
C HIS A 762 81.32 -6.96 -28.31
N ASN A 763 80.59 -8.06 -28.15
CA ASN A 763 79.69 -8.58 -29.19
C ASN A 763 78.20 -8.43 -28.82
N SER A 764 77.85 -8.58 -27.53
CA SER A 764 76.47 -8.52 -27.06
C SER A 764 76.38 -8.34 -25.54
N PHE A 765 75.32 -7.71 -25.06
CA PHE A 765 75.00 -7.61 -23.63
C PHE A 765 73.62 -8.20 -23.32
N THR A 766 73.43 -8.67 -22.08
CA THR A 766 72.13 -9.07 -21.54
C THR A 766 71.44 -7.89 -20.87
N LEU A 767 70.17 -7.69 -21.20
CA LEU A 767 69.23 -6.79 -20.54
C LEU A 767 68.27 -7.60 -19.66
N LEU A 768 68.22 -7.27 -18.36
CA LEU A 768 67.16 -7.73 -17.45
C LEU A 768 66.16 -6.60 -17.21
N VAL A 769 64.88 -6.90 -17.42
CA VAL A 769 63.74 -6.01 -17.17
C VAL A 769 62.82 -6.69 -16.15
N PRO A 770 62.56 -6.11 -14.97
CA PRO A 770 61.66 -6.71 -13.99
C PRO A 770 60.20 -6.66 -14.47
N ALA A 771 59.32 -7.42 -13.83
CA ALA A 771 57.89 -7.37 -14.12
C ALA A 771 57.32 -5.96 -13.83
N VAL A 772 56.46 -5.47 -14.72
CA VAL A 772 55.79 -4.17 -14.57
C VAL A 772 54.29 -4.37 -14.67
N SER A 773 53.57 -4.00 -13.61
CA SER A 773 52.12 -4.15 -13.54
C SER A 773 51.43 -3.44 -14.71
N GLY A 774 50.55 -4.15 -15.42
CA GLY A 774 49.80 -3.64 -16.57
C GLY A 774 50.59 -3.56 -17.88
N ALA A 775 51.85 -3.97 -17.91
CA ALA A 775 52.65 -4.05 -19.13
C ALA A 775 52.90 -5.52 -19.51
N THR A 776 52.46 -5.92 -20.70
CA THR A 776 52.72 -7.25 -21.26
C THR A 776 53.93 -7.29 -22.19
N GLN A 777 54.49 -6.12 -22.52
CA GLN A 777 55.67 -5.96 -23.38
C GLN A 777 56.54 -4.79 -22.88
N ALA A 778 57.83 -4.85 -23.20
CA ALA A 778 58.77 -3.75 -23.03
C ALA A 778 59.54 -3.48 -24.34
N THR A 779 59.87 -2.22 -24.60
CA THR A 779 60.65 -1.80 -25.78
C THR A 779 62.00 -1.27 -25.33
N ALA A 780 63.08 -1.73 -25.95
CA ALA A 780 64.45 -1.31 -25.67
C ALA A 780 65.10 -0.73 -26.93
N VAL A 781 65.57 0.52 -26.86
CA VAL A 781 66.20 1.24 -27.98
C VAL A 781 67.58 1.72 -27.58
N LEU A 782 68.60 1.37 -28.35
CA LEU A 782 69.98 1.81 -28.18
C LEU A 782 70.25 3.02 -29.08
N TYR A 783 70.70 4.13 -28.50
CA TYR A 783 71.01 5.37 -29.19
C TYR A 783 72.52 5.64 -29.19
N ASN A 784 73.07 6.13 -30.31
CA ASN A 784 74.44 6.63 -30.37
C ASN A 784 74.57 7.99 -29.65
N VAL A 785 75.80 8.53 -29.56
CA VAL A 785 76.08 9.83 -28.91
C VAL A 785 75.37 11.03 -29.54
N LEU A 786 74.89 10.90 -30.79
CA LEU A 786 74.10 11.92 -31.49
C LEU A 786 72.59 11.76 -31.24
N GLY A 787 72.17 10.79 -30.42
CA GLY A 787 70.77 10.52 -30.13
C GLY A 787 70.03 9.76 -31.24
N GLN A 788 70.73 9.19 -32.22
CA GLN A 788 70.12 8.40 -33.28
C GLN A 788 69.95 6.94 -32.85
N PRO A 789 68.77 6.32 -33.07
CA PRO A 789 68.56 4.91 -32.73
C PRO A 789 69.40 4.02 -33.65
N VAL A 790 70.28 3.21 -33.07
CA VAL A 790 71.15 2.26 -33.80
C VAL A 790 70.66 0.83 -33.68
N ARG A 791 69.87 0.51 -32.65
CA ARG A 791 69.17 -0.78 -32.47
C ARG A 791 67.85 -0.55 -31.71
N GLU A 792 66.81 -1.30 -32.07
CA GLU A 792 65.52 -1.30 -31.37
C GLU A 792 64.99 -2.73 -31.28
N MET A 793 64.30 -3.05 -30.19
CA MET A 793 63.58 -4.31 -30.02
C MET A 793 62.43 -4.20 -29.05
N THR A 794 61.47 -5.11 -29.23
CA THR A 794 60.36 -5.32 -28.32
C THR A 794 60.45 -6.73 -27.76
N LEU A 795 60.25 -6.87 -26.45
CA LEU A 795 60.27 -8.14 -25.74
C LEU A 795 58.95 -8.35 -24.97
N ALA A 796 58.46 -9.59 -24.95
CA ALA A 796 57.37 -9.97 -24.07
C ALA A 796 57.81 -9.84 -22.61
N LEU A 797 56.94 -9.29 -21.75
CA LEU A 797 57.21 -9.05 -20.34
C LEU A 797 56.25 -9.88 -19.48
N PRO A 798 56.59 -11.15 -19.17
CA PRO A 798 55.76 -12.01 -18.33
C PRO A 798 55.85 -11.58 -16.86
N ALA A 799 55.01 -12.16 -16.00
CA ALA A 799 54.93 -11.82 -14.57
C ALA A 799 56.24 -12.03 -13.78
N ALA A 800 57.19 -12.80 -14.32
CA ALA A 800 58.53 -12.99 -13.74
C ALA A 800 59.57 -11.93 -14.18
N GLY A 801 59.20 -11.00 -15.06
CA GLY A 801 60.14 -10.14 -15.79
C GLY A 801 60.74 -10.84 -17.00
N ALA A 802 61.64 -10.17 -17.70
CA ALA A 802 62.24 -10.66 -18.94
C ALA A 802 63.76 -10.50 -18.96
N LYS A 803 64.40 -11.45 -19.64
CA LYS A 803 65.83 -11.48 -19.92
C LYS A 803 66.03 -11.62 -21.42
N ILE A 804 66.81 -10.73 -22.01
CA ILE A 804 67.12 -10.77 -23.45
C ILE A 804 68.57 -10.37 -23.72
N THR A 805 69.17 -10.97 -24.75
CA THR A 805 70.52 -10.63 -25.21
C THR A 805 70.45 -9.74 -26.44
N LEU A 806 71.14 -8.60 -26.40
CA LEU A 806 71.24 -7.61 -27.47
C LEU A 806 72.62 -7.67 -28.12
N THR A 807 72.69 -7.92 -29.43
CA THR A 807 73.95 -7.82 -30.18
C THR A 807 74.32 -6.37 -30.48
N VAL A 808 75.60 -6.04 -30.26
CA VAL A 808 76.23 -4.76 -30.63
C VAL A 808 77.20 -4.94 -31.80
N GLN A 809 77.23 -6.13 -32.41
CA GLN A 809 78.08 -6.40 -33.57
C GLN A 809 77.75 -5.46 -34.73
N GLY A 810 78.79 -4.85 -35.29
CA GLY A 810 78.69 -3.85 -36.36
C GLY A 810 78.45 -2.41 -35.89
N LEU A 811 78.38 -2.17 -34.57
CA LEU A 811 78.40 -0.81 -34.01
C LEU A 811 79.85 -0.35 -33.80
N ALA A 812 80.09 0.95 -33.94
CA ALA A 812 81.40 1.55 -33.65
C ALA A 812 81.72 1.47 -32.15
N LEU A 813 83.01 1.45 -31.80
CA LEU A 813 83.44 1.52 -30.41
C LEU A 813 83.01 2.86 -29.79
N GLY A 814 82.45 2.82 -28.58
CA GLY A 814 81.98 4.03 -27.91
C GLY A 814 80.86 3.81 -26.89
N VAL A 815 80.32 4.93 -26.40
CA VAL A 815 79.26 4.96 -25.39
C VAL A 815 77.89 5.15 -26.06
N TYR A 816 76.94 4.31 -25.66
CA TYR A 816 75.56 4.32 -26.13
C TYR A 816 74.57 4.51 -24.97
N THR A 817 73.39 5.06 -25.28
CA THR A 817 72.28 5.16 -24.32
C THR A 817 71.21 4.14 -24.66
N LEU A 818 70.96 3.18 -23.77
CA LEU A 818 69.86 2.24 -23.86
C LEU A 818 68.63 2.82 -23.14
N ARG A 819 67.53 3.01 -23.85
CA ARG A 819 66.24 3.43 -23.30
C ARG A 819 65.28 2.23 -23.27
N VAL A 820 64.78 1.88 -22.10
CA VAL A 820 63.84 0.78 -21.87
C VAL A 820 62.51 1.35 -21.41
N LYS A 821 61.43 1.11 -22.16
CA LYS A 821 60.07 1.54 -21.86
C LYS A 821 59.20 0.33 -21.55
N ALA A 822 58.50 0.34 -20.42
CA ALA A 822 57.52 -0.67 -20.04
C ALA A 822 56.30 0.04 -19.43
N GLY A 823 55.12 -0.15 -20.03
CA GLY A 823 53.93 0.64 -19.70
C GLY A 823 54.15 2.14 -19.88
N ALA A 824 53.78 2.94 -18.87
CA ALA A 824 53.99 4.39 -18.87
C ALA A 824 55.41 4.81 -18.45
N SER A 825 56.25 3.90 -17.97
CA SER A 825 57.56 4.22 -17.39
C SER A 825 58.70 4.00 -18.38
N THR A 826 59.72 4.86 -18.32
CA THR A 826 60.92 4.79 -19.17
C THR A 826 62.19 4.91 -18.31
N ILE A 827 63.13 4.00 -18.51
CA ILE A 827 64.43 3.96 -17.83
C ILE A 827 65.55 4.06 -18.87
N THR A 828 66.63 4.77 -18.56
CA THR A 828 67.83 4.84 -19.38
C THR A 828 69.03 4.21 -18.69
N LYS A 829 69.88 3.54 -19.48
CA LYS A 829 71.15 2.93 -19.05
C LYS A 829 72.24 3.28 -20.06
N GLN A 830 73.47 3.41 -19.57
CA GLN A 830 74.63 3.54 -20.42
C GLN A 830 75.12 2.16 -20.83
N VAL A 831 75.52 1.98 -22.09
CA VAL A 831 76.15 0.76 -22.60
C VAL A 831 77.44 1.17 -23.30
N VAL A 832 78.57 0.59 -22.90
CA VAL A 832 79.88 0.85 -23.48
C VAL A 832 80.23 -0.32 -24.41
N VAL A 833 80.46 -0.03 -25.68
CA VAL A 833 80.91 -1.00 -26.69
C VAL A 833 82.42 -0.83 -26.87
N ASN A 834 83.18 -1.87 -26.51
CA ASN A 834 84.65 -1.88 -26.47
C ASN A 834 85.26 -2.85 -27.48
#